data_AF-A0A8B6D9I7-F1
#
_entry.id   AF-A0A8B6D9I7-F1
#
_cell.length_a   1.000
_cell.length_b   1.000
_cell.length_c   1.000
_cell.angle_alpha   90.00
_cell.angle_beta   90.00
_cell.angle_gamma   90.00
#
_symmetry.space_group_name_H-M   'P 1'
#
loop_
_entity.id
_entity.type
_entity.pdbx_description
1 polymer ?
#
loop_
_entity_poly.entity_id
_entity_poly.type
_entity_poly.pdbx_seq_one_letter_code
_entity_poly.pdbx_strand_id
1 'polypeptide(L)'
;MTVSICWSSGQDCQFVSQVFQNTLLPKHTCDTQTDFAHSGFSYNSWLNTTGYTDATPLTGDALDDLEEVLDIVKFYEPTGYTVVNVSGNGWNNECALGMVELPDISPAVNCTLQPHCTAVDCSVFSPRLGRSFHAAVDIDPCHARMMVQIEKMNFNVGLLEKQYGDLWQVWLIGIVRIDFIINNLPSENLYLVNMNLSVCFESSGACEVGPVNIFVNTLLHKKTCDFSNDFVVTGFSLEAMIQTYQLTEVTTLPSYFVQQVLDTASVSQYLLEQSCNRLTSPFGTTYDGWMKGCTTQSLTLEYIKPTETTCYTLPDCTGFQCCVDASVIGRSFLYKISVDACKYKLTVAIEGLEYEQNLLTYKFGTQDKFYINGVFKMDYQIEELPIDGSFLLTVTLSVCLEANADCTVQRVVASSLKIDKPTCTSTGQFAIPGFSVTDWKASKGLGTFDELPEYAASLLMSDMKIAKYMKEPQCTIASPGWQSGGCPLNVDKPMLHDNVTCQVTSSCTGVKCCVYTEELNRNIDVHLLLNPCDQSLSLTIDYLEYNRSLFDFDFGSLQQFYMENVVRVDYMIYDLTNEFQYLVDMNISICYESSAPCELESMIFHSSVLYKKPCQWKTGFRDPNFSESGWRNEMNITSDAQLFPVDIARLTEALYVGPYQADTLCQGYNSPYTGAINGWKDECSASNLKDLPSDIMKCYIPATCSFIRCCHEVGLLGTPMETELEIDSCNFELSVRIEKLEFKVPFYDYQWGVVQSMDLFGLLTMDFVIENLYESRQFLVSMNLTLSYESGGPVEAANILMDKALLSKKQCDWSSDFHISGFSLNAYLLNRNHGPTDPLTPNLLLQFMEDTNLAPFMQEEMCNKTGDLYNNQSWTQECPSSITSYGCLDDGPFYYRSLQLLG
;
A
#
# COMPACT_ATOMS: atom_id res chain seq x y z
N MET A 1 -27.29 -35.12 -35.71
CA MET A 1 -28.08 -36.36 -35.77
C MET A 1 -28.99 -36.33 -36.98
N THR A 2 -28.94 -37.37 -37.79
CA THR A 2 -29.78 -37.50 -38.98
C THR A 2 -30.65 -38.73 -38.80
N VAL A 3 -31.97 -38.55 -38.86
CA VAL A 3 -32.92 -39.67 -38.85
C VAL A 3 -33.26 -39.99 -40.29
N SER A 4 -32.93 -41.22 -40.67
CA SER A 4 -33.17 -41.75 -42.01
C SER A 4 -34.22 -42.85 -41.93
N ILE A 5 -35.27 -42.76 -42.72
CA ILE A 5 -36.23 -43.86 -42.92
C ILE A 5 -35.92 -44.47 -44.30
N CYS A 6 -35.42 -45.70 -44.28
CA CYS A 6 -35.00 -46.44 -45.46
C CYS A 6 -35.85 -47.72 -45.53
N TRP A 7 -36.62 -47.87 -46.61
CA TRP A 7 -37.56 -48.99 -46.77
C TRP A 7 -36.93 -50.22 -47.44
N SER A 8 -35.72 -50.11 -47.97
CA SER A 8 -35.00 -51.19 -48.64
C SER A 8 -33.48 -51.08 -48.47
N SER A 9 -32.82 -52.23 -48.30
CA SER A 9 -31.36 -52.34 -48.20
C SER A 9 -30.71 -52.04 -49.56
N GLY A 10 -29.83 -51.02 -49.63
CA GLY A 10 -29.02 -50.70 -50.82
C GLY A 10 -29.61 -49.64 -51.76
N GLN A 11 -30.59 -48.84 -51.31
CA GLN A 11 -31.14 -47.68 -52.03
C GLN A 11 -31.08 -46.44 -51.13
N ASP A 12 -31.05 -45.24 -51.74
CA ASP A 12 -31.08 -43.98 -51.01
C ASP A 12 -32.36 -43.85 -50.18
N CYS A 13 -32.22 -43.45 -48.92
CA CYS A 13 -33.33 -43.36 -47.97
C CYS A 13 -34.33 -42.28 -48.41
N GLN A 14 -35.63 -42.62 -48.43
CA GLN A 14 -36.69 -41.74 -48.93
C GLN A 14 -36.93 -40.52 -48.03
N PHE A 15 -36.61 -40.62 -46.74
CA PHE A 15 -36.74 -39.53 -45.79
C PHE A 15 -35.46 -39.43 -44.97
N VAL A 16 -34.74 -38.34 -45.15
CA VAL A 16 -33.54 -38.00 -44.37
C VAL A 16 -33.83 -36.64 -43.75
N SER A 17 -34.06 -36.62 -42.43
CA SER A 17 -34.28 -35.39 -41.69
C SER A 17 -33.13 -35.18 -40.71
N GLN A 18 -32.45 -34.04 -40.82
CA GLN A 18 -31.51 -33.62 -39.80
C GLN A 18 -32.29 -33.11 -38.58
N VAL A 19 -32.23 -33.89 -37.49
CA VAL A 19 -32.90 -33.58 -36.22
C VAL A 19 -32.05 -32.60 -35.41
N PHE A 20 -30.73 -32.76 -35.47
CA PHE A 20 -29.77 -31.82 -34.86
C PHE A 20 -28.65 -31.58 -35.86
N GLN A 21 -28.39 -30.32 -36.19
CA GLN A 21 -27.22 -29.90 -36.94
C GLN A 21 -26.63 -28.69 -36.22
N ASN A 22 -25.40 -28.83 -35.74
CA ASN A 22 -24.66 -27.77 -35.04
C ASN A 22 -25.45 -27.13 -33.87
N THR A 23 -26.29 -27.93 -33.21
CA THR A 23 -27.15 -27.49 -32.11
C THR A 23 -26.42 -27.71 -30.79
N LEU A 24 -26.28 -26.64 -30.00
CA LEU A 24 -25.79 -26.72 -28.63
C LEU A 24 -26.88 -27.32 -27.75
N LEU A 25 -26.60 -28.44 -27.10
CA LEU A 25 -27.47 -29.05 -26.11
C LEU A 25 -26.97 -28.66 -24.71
N PRO A 26 -27.82 -28.12 -23.83
CA PRO A 26 -27.42 -27.82 -22.46
C PRO A 26 -27.06 -29.14 -21.76
N LYS A 27 -25.91 -29.15 -21.07
CA LYS A 27 -25.60 -30.25 -20.14
C LYS A 27 -26.53 -30.14 -18.94
N HIS A 28 -27.12 -31.24 -18.51
CA HIS A 28 -27.87 -31.27 -17.26
C HIS A 28 -26.88 -31.08 -16.10
N THR A 29 -27.19 -30.22 -15.13
CA THR A 29 -26.44 -30.12 -13.88
C THR A 29 -26.53 -31.45 -13.15
N CYS A 30 -25.38 -32.12 -12.96
CA CYS A 30 -25.33 -33.38 -12.25
C CYS A 30 -25.48 -33.13 -10.76
N ASP A 31 -26.29 -33.95 -10.08
CA ASP A 31 -26.39 -33.92 -8.62
C ASP A 31 -25.10 -34.50 -8.03
N THR A 32 -24.33 -33.66 -7.36
CA THR A 32 -23.05 -34.05 -6.72
C THR A 32 -23.27 -34.85 -5.44
N GLN A 33 -24.51 -34.91 -4.94
CA GLN A 33 -24.94 -35.66 -3.77
C GLN A 33 -25.87 -36.82 -4.16
N THR A 34 -25.63 -37.42 -5.34
CA THR A 34 -26.40 -38.58 -5.76
C THR A 34 -26.23 -39.70 -4.73
N ASP A 35 -27.33 -40.03 -4.04
CA ASP A 35 -27.42 -41.16 -3.10
C ASP A 35 -27.26 -42.50 -3.84
N PHE A 36 -27.36 -43.62 -3.13
CA PHE A 36 -27.27 -44.95 -3.72
C PHE A 36 -28.22 -45.12 -4.92
N ALA A 37 -27.79 -45.91 -5.93
CA ALA A 37 -28.59 -46.23 -7.13
C ALA A 37 -29.98 -46.78 -6.75
N HIS A 38 -30.05 -47.47 -5.61
CA HIS A 38 -31.28 -47.78 -4.90
C HIS A 38 -31.41 -46.93 -3.63
N SER A 39 -32.36 -45.98 -3.63
CA SER A 39 -32.62 -45.13 -2.46
C SER A 39 -32.91 -45.98 -1.22
N GLY A 40 -32.27 -45.62 -0.10
CA GLY A 40 -32.41 -46.36 1.15
C GLY A 40 -31.59 -47.65 1.22
N PHE A 41 -30.59 -47.83 0.33
CA PHE A 41 -29.72 -49.01 0.35
C PHE A 41 -29.13 -49.27 1.74
N SER A 42 -29.07 -50.54 2.11
CA SER A 42 -28.45 -51.03 3.33
C SER A 42 -27.79 -52.36 3.04
N TYR A 43 -26.48 -52.44 3.27
CA TYR A 43 -25.71 -53.66 3.06
C TYR A 43 -26.26 -54.83 3.85
N ASN A 44 -26.60 -54.60 5.13
CA ASN A 44 -27.17 -55.63 5.99
C ASN A 44 -28.53 -56.12 5.48
N SER A 45 -29.37 -55.20 4.98
CA SER A 45 -30.65 -55.57 4.36
C SER A 45 -30.44 -56.40 3.10
N TRP A 46 -29.48 -55.99 2.25
CA TRP A 46 -29.14 -56.68 1.00
C TRP A 46 -28.60 -58.10 1.23
N LEU A 47 -27.73 -58.31 2.22
CA LEU A 47 -27.28 -59.67 2.58
C LEU A 47 -28.45 -60.57 3.01
N ASN A 48 -29.36 -60.04 3.83
CA ASN A 48 -30.51 -60.79 4.31
C ASN A 48 -31.50 -61.17 3.20
N THR A 49 -31.66 -60.32 2.18
CA THR A 49 -32.59 -60.57 1.07
C THR A 49 -32.01 -61.50 0.01
N THR A 50 -30.70 -61.45 -0.23
CA THR A 50 -30.00 -62.32 -1.19
C THR A 50 -29.63 -63.69 -0.61
N GLY A 51 -29.46 -63.78 0.71
CA GLY A 51 -29.03 -65.00 1.39
C GLY A 51 -27.51 -65.20 1.40
N TYR A 52 -26.74 -64.20 0.97
CA TYR A 52 -25.28 -64.21 1.10
C TYR A 52 -24.84 -64.06 2.56
N THR A 53 -23.68 -64.64 2.89
CA THR A 53 -23.04 -64.47 4.20
C THR A 53 -22.07 -63.30 4.16
N ASP A 54 -22.03 -62.49 5.21
CA ASP A 54 -21.02 -61.41 5.34
C ASP A 54 -19.62 -62.03 5.40
N ALA A 55 -18.87 -61.86 4.31
CA ALA A 55 -17.45 -62.21 4.20
C ALA A 55 -16.69 -60.91 3.87
N THR A 56 -15.56 -60.70 4.54
CA THR A 56 -14.74 -59.48 4.36
C THR A 56 -13.32 -59.88 3.96
N PRO A 57 -12.94 -59.77 2.68
CA PRO A 57 -13.72 -59.24 1.54
C PRO A 57 -14.77 -60.22 0.99
N LEU A 58 -15.78 -59.68 0.30
CA LEU A 58 -16.68 -60.46 -0.54
C LEU A 58 -15.92 -60.98 -1.76
N THR A 59 -16.33 -62.14 -2.27
CA THR A 59 -15.68 -62.80 -3.41
C THR A 59 -16.70 -63.56 -4.27
N GLY A 60 -16.41 -63.72 -5.57
CA GLY A 60 -17.28 -64.46 -6.49
C GLY A 60 -18.64 -63.78 -6.69
N ASP A 61 -19.69 -64.57 -6.90
CA ASP A 61 -21.04 -64.10 -7.23
C ASP A 61 -21.57 -63.03 -6.25
N ALA A 62 -21.24 -63.12 -4.95
CA ALA A 62 -21.68 -62.13 -3.96
C ALA A 62 -21.03 -60.74 -4.16
N LEU A 63 -19.78 -60.69 -4.64
CA LEU A 63 -19.13 -59.42 -4.97
C LEU A 63 -19.71 -58.84 -6.27
N ASP A 64 -19.83 -59.68 -7.30
CA ASP A 64 -20.36 -59.27 -8.61
C ASP A 64 -21.78 -58.71 -8.49
N ASP A 65 -22.66 -59.40 -7.74
CA ASP A 65 -24.04 -58.96 -7.49
C ASP A 65 -24.10 -57.65 -6.70
N LEU A 66 -23.22 -57.46 -5.70
CA LEU A 66 -23.17 -56.22 -4.93
C LEU A 66 -22.73 -55.05 -5.82
N GLU A 67 -21.68 -55.24 -6.60
CA GLU A 67 -21.15 -54.21 -7.50
C GLU A 67 -22.15 -53.84 -8.60
N GLU A 68 -22.94 -54.80 -9.09
CA GLU A 68 -24.05 -54.57 -10.02
C GLU A 68 -25.17 -53.76 -9.36
N VAL A 69 -25.62 -54.13 -8.16
CA VAL A 69 -26.68 -53.41 -7.42
C VAL A 69 -26.26 -51.98 -7.06
N LEU A 70 -24.97 -51.77 -6.78
CA LEU A 70 -24.40 -50.45 -6.48
C LEU A 70 -24.11 -49.63 -7.75
N ASP A 71 -24.11 -50.26 -8.93
CA ASP A 71 -23.83 -49.63 -10.23
C ASP A 71 -22.47 -48.89 -10.26
N ILE A 72 -21.48 -49.44 -9.55
CA ILE A 72 -20.19 -48.77 -9.30
C ILE A 72 -19.08 -49.16 -10.30
N VAL A 73 -19.17 -50.34 -10.91
CA VAL A 73 -18.12 -50.91 -11.79
C VAL A 73 -17.75 -49.98 -12.95
N LYS A 74 -18.73 -49.25 -13.50
CA LYS A 74 -18.51 -48.32 -14.63
C LYS A 74 -17.57 -47.17 -14.29
N PHE A 75 -17.43 -46.84 -13.01
CA PHE A 75 -16.53 -45.78 -12.54
C PHE A 75 -15.13 -46.28 -12.23
N TYR A 76 -14.91 -47.58 -12.07
CA TYR A 76 -13.62 -48.09 -11.62
C TYR A 76 -12.45 -47.72 -12.54
N GLU A 77 -11.35 -47.29 -11.95
CA GLU A 77 -10.09 -47.12 -12.66
C GLU A 77 -9.52 -48.48 -13.10
N PRO A 78 -8.97 -48.61 -14.33
CA PRO A 78 -8.62 -49.92 -14.91
C PRO A 78 -7.52 -50.69 -14.17
N THR A 79 -6.67 -50.00 -13.40
CA THR A 79 -5.46 -50.59 -12.80
C THR A 79 -5.49 -50.66 -11.28
N GLY A 80 -6.55 -50.17 -10.62
CA GLY A 80 -6.57 -49.94 -9.18
C GLY A 80 -5.59 -48.84 -8.76
N TYR A 81 -5.98 -48.02 -7.79
CA TYR A 81 -5.14 -46.91 -7.34
C TYR A 81 -4.57 -47.19 -5.96
N THR A 82 -3.25 -47.16 -5.85
CA THR A 82 -2.54 -47.30 -4.58
C THR A 82 -1.47 -46.23 -4.48
N VAL A 83 -1.53 -45.44 -3.41
CA VAL A 83 -0.43 -44.54 -3.07
C VAL A 83 0.74 -45.37 -2.54
N VAL A 84 1.94 -45.09 -3.07
CA VAL A 84 3.19 -45.75 -2.69
C VAL A 84 4.10 -44.79 -1.92
N ASN A 85 5.05 -45.33 -1.15
CA ASN A 85 6.03 -44.55 -0.36
C ASN A 85 5.44 -43.66 0.76
N VAL A 86 4.29 -44.06 1.31
CA VAL A 86 3.71 -43.43 2.49
C VAL A 86 4.56 -43.67 3.73
N SER A 87 4.71 -42.63 4.55
CA SER A 87 5.34 -42.68 5.86
C SER A 87 4.38 -43.26 6.91
N GLY A 88 4.84 -43.40 8.16
CA GLY A 88 4.09 -44.08 9.23
C GLY A 88 2.75 -43.44 9.60
N ASN A 89 2.50 -42.21 9.18
CA ASN A 89 1.25 -41.46 9.40
C ASN A 89 0.27 -41.50 8.20
N GLY A 90 0.55 -42.31 7.18
CA GLY A 90 -0.32 -42.46 6.00
C GLY A 90 -0.10 -41.42 4.89
N TRP A 91 0.95 -40.59 4.98
CA TRP A 91 1.26 -39.55 3.99
C TRP A 91 2.53 -39.78 3.18
N ASN A 92 2.45 -39.48 1.88
CA ASN A 92 3.56 -39.14 1.01
C ASN A 92 3.51 -37.63 0.75
N ASN A 93 4.34 -36.83 1.42
CA ASN A 93 4.33 -35.38 1.25
C ASN A 93 5.37 -34.94 0.21
N GLU A 94 4.91 -34.51 -0.97
CA GLU A 94 5.77 -34.01 -2.05
C GLU A 94 5.77 -32.47 -2.16
N CYS A 95 5.00 -31.78 -1.31
CA CYS A 95 4.91 -30.31 -1.31
C CYS A 95 6.29 -29.66 -1.14
N ALA A 96 6.63 -28.76 -2.06
CA ALA A 96 7.94 -28.11 -2.10
C ALA A 96 8.07 -26.91 -1.13
N LEU A 97 6.96 -26.42 -0.58
CA LEU A 97 6.88 -25.22 0.26
C LEU A 97 6.68 -25.61 1.73
N GLY A 98 7.78 -25.99 2.41
CA GLY A 98 7.80 -26.20 3.86
C GLY A 98 6.98 -27.39 4.40
N MET A 99 7.06 -27.63 5.71
CA MET A 99 6.29 -28.69 6.38
C MET A 99 4.85 -28.20 6.61
N VAL A 100 3.95 -28.54 5.69
CA VAL A 100 2.50 -28.51 5.97
C VAL A 100 2.23 -29.47 7.13
N GLU A 101 1.57 -28.99 8.19
CA GLU A 101 1.14 -29.84 9.29
C GLU A 101 -0.01 -30.74 8.84
N LEU A 102 0.28 -32.04 8.69
CA LEU A 102 -0.65 -33.05 8.21
C LEU A 102 -1.08 -33.99 9.36
N PRO A 103 -2.38 -34.26 9.54
CA PRO A 103 -2.85 -35.14 10.60
C PRO A 103 -2.48 -36.60 10.32
N ASP A 104 -2.38 -37.42 11.37
CA ASP A 104 -2.24 -38.87 11.21
C ASP A 104 -3.51 -39.46 10.56
N ILE A 105 -3.33 -40.18 9.45
CA ILE A 105 -4.43 -40.81 8.72
C ILE A 105 -4.62 -42.26 9.18
N SER A 106 -5.88 -42.69 9.28
CA SER A 106 -6.28 -44.09 9.52
C SER A 106 -5.58 -45.07 8.58
N PRO A 107 -5.23 -46.30 9.01
CA PRO A 107 -4.52 -47.29 8.16
C PRO A 107 -5.28 -47.73 6.90
N ALA A 108 -6.57 -47.41 6.78
CA ALA A 108 -7.36 -47.68 5.58
C ALA A 108 -7.19 -46.64 4.47
N VAL A 109 -6.52 -45.50 4.74
CA VAL A 109 -6.35 -44.41 3.79
C VAL A 109 -4.88 -44.02 3.70
N ASN A 110 -4.37 -43.91 2.48
CA ASN A 110 -3.03 -43.40 2.19
C ASN A 110 -3.16 -42.24 1.22
N CYS A 111 -2.53 -41.09 1.50
CA CYS A 111 -2.63 -39.89 0.67
C CYS A 111 -1.26 -39.35 0.25
N THR A 112 -1.22 -38.70 -0.90
CA THR A 112 -0.09 -37.92 -1.40
C THR A 112 -0.50 -36.45 -1.46
N LEU A 113 0.28 -35.57 -0.82
CA LEU A 113 0.17 -34.13 -1.04
C LEU A 113 1.11 -33.77 -2.21
N GLN A 114 0.55 -33.20 -3.27
CA GLN A 114 1.28 -32.93 -4.53
C GLN A 114 2.30 -31.78 -4.39
N PRO A 115 3.27 -31.67 -5.32
CA PRO A 115 4.35 -30.68 -5.23
C PRO A 115 3.91 -29.21 -5.15
N HIS A 116 2.76 -28.86 -5.72
CA HIS A 116 2.19 -27.50 -5.68
C HIS A 116 1.34 -27.23 -4.45
N CYS A 117 1.28 -28.15 -3.48
CA CYS A 117 0.72 -28.00 -2.14
C CYS A 117 -0.80 -27.75 -2.06
N THR A 118 -1.50 -27.63 -3.18
CA THR A 118 -2.96 -27.44 -3.23
C THR A 118 -3.72 -28.60 -3.86
N ALA A 119 -3.04 -29.74 -4.08
CA ALA A 119 -3.68 -30.97 -4.51
C ALA A 119 -3.33 -32.16 -3.62
N VAL A 120 -4.34 -32.99 -3.36
CA VAL A 120 -4.22 -34.22 -2.59
C VAL A 120 -4.80 -35.38 -3.38
N ASP A 121 -4.07 -36.49 -3.39
CA ASP A 121 -4.48 -37.76 -4.00
C ASP A 121 -4.50 -38.85 -2.94
N CYS A 122 -5.66 -39.43 -2.68
CA CYS A 122 -5.87 -40.44 -1.68
C CYS A 122 -6.27 -41.79 -2.29
N SER A 123 -5.80 -42.86 -1.68
CA SER A 123 -6.28 -44.23 -1.86
C SER A 123 -6.98 -44.68 -0.59
N VAL A 124 -8.27 -45.03 -0.69
CA VAL A 124 -9.07 -45.54 0.44
C VAL A 124 -9.47 -46.99 0.23
N PHE A 125 -8.98 -47.89 1.08
CA PHE A 125 -9.26 -49.32 1.01
C PHE A 125 -10.63 -49.65 1.60
N SER A 126 -11.48 -50.36 0.85
CA SER A 126 -12.72 -50.95 1.35
C SER A 126 -12.49 -52.43 1.68
N PRO A 127 -12.54 -52.82 2.97
CA PRO A 127 -12.46 -54.22 3.38
C PRO A 127 -13.53 -55.12 2.74
N ARG A 128 -14.77 -54.64 2.60
CA ARG A 128 -15.89 -55.40 2.02
C ARG A 128 -15.69 -55.71 0.55
N LEU A 129 -15.21 -54.74 -0.23
CA LEU A 129 -14.96 -54.94 -1.66
C LEU A 129 -13.57 -55.52 -1.95
N GLY A 130 -12.66 -55.51 -0.97
CA GLY A 130 -11.29 -55.99 -1.15
C GLY A 130 -10.47 -55.15 -2.13
N ARG A 131 -10.84 -53.88 -2.36
CA ARG A 131 -10.17 -52.95 -3.28
C ARG A 131 -10.05 -51.54 -2.71
N SER A 132 -9.13 -50.77 -3.27
CA SER A 132 -8.97 -49.35 -2.95
C SER A 132 -9.66 -48.46 -3.98
N PHE A 133 -10.22 -47.35 -3.50
CA PHE A 133 -10.74 -46.28 -4.33
C PHE A 133 -9.76 -45.12 -4.44
N HIS A 134 -9.66 -44.52 -5.61
CA HIS A 134 -8.99 -43.24 -5.86
C HIS A 134 -9.94 -42.08 -5.51
N ALA A 135 -9.46 -41.15 -4.70
CA ALA A 135 -10.13 -39.89 -4.42
C ALA A 135 -9.09 -38.76 -4.48
N ALA A 136 -9.32 -37.73 -5.30
CA ALA A 136 -8.41 -36.60 -5.42
C ALA A 136 -9.14 -35.26 -5.39
N VAL A 137 -8.47 -34.24 -4.84
CA VAL A 137 -8.92 -32.85 -4.87
C VAL A 137 -7.72 -31.99 -5.28
N ASP A 138 -7.84 -31.23 -6.37
CA ASP A 138 -6.83 -30.30 -6.86
C ASP A 138 -7.43 -28.90 -6.96
N ILE A 139 -6.94 -27.98 -6.12
CA ILE A 139 -7.34 -26.57 -6.12
C ILE A 139 -6.29 -25.80 -6.92
N ASP A 140 -6.70 -25.27 -8.06
CA ASP A 140 -5.83 -24.57 -9.00
C ASP A 140 -6.19 -23.06 -8.99
N PRO A 141 -5.50 -22.25 -8.16
CA PRO A 141 -5.79 -20.81 -8.06
C PRO A 141 -5.52 -20.06 -9.36
N CYS A 142 -4.61 -20.55 -10.20
CA CYS A 142 -4.16 -19.84 -11.40
C CYS A 142 -5.14 -19.97 -12.56
N HIS A 143 -5.88 -21.08 -12.61
CA HIS A 143 -6.95 -21.30 -13.57
C HIS A 143 -8.34 -21.15 -12.94
N ALA A 144 -8.41 -20.61 -11.71
CA ALA A 144 -9.62 -20.44 -10.91
C ALA A 144 -10.57 -21.65 -10.97
N ARG A 145 -10.01 -22.85 -10.82
CA ARG A 145 -10.76 -24.11 -10.90
C ARG A 145 -10.37 -25.05 -9.77
N MET A 146 -11.30 -25.91 -9.42
CA MET A 146 -11.08 -27.04 -8.54
C MET A 146 -11.53 -28.30 -9.24
N MET A 147 -10.68 -29.32 -9.20
CA MET A 147 -10.99 -30.64 -9.72
C MET A 147 -11.19 -31.59 -8.53
N VAL A 148 -12.32 -32.30 -8.53
CA VAL A 148 -12.60 -33.38 -7.57
C VAL A 148 -12.79 -34.66 -8.36
N GLN A 149 -11.96 -35.67 -8.05
CA GLN A 149 -11.96 -36.96 -8.72
C GLN A 149 -12.33 -38.07 -7.73
N ILE A 150 -13.20 -38.98 -8.14
CA ILE A 150 -13.43 -40.27 -7.48
C ILE A 150 -13.44 -41.35 -8.55
N GLU A 151 -12.42 -42.21 -8.57
CA GLU A 151 -12.14 -43.12 -9.68
C GLU A 151 -12.21 -42.38 -11.05
N LYS A 152 -12.97 -42.87 -12.04
CA LYS A 152 -13.16 -42.19 -13.35
C LYS A 152 -14.09 -40.98 -13.30
N MET A 153 -14.75 -40.71 -12.17
CA MET A 153 -15.69 -39.61 -12.03
C MET A 153 -14.92 -38.32 -11.72
N ASN A 154 -15.00 -37.33 -12.62
CA ASN A 154 -14.32 -36.05 -12.48
C ASN A 154 -15.32 -34.89 -12.47
N PHE A 155 -15.20 -34.03 -11.47
CA PHE A 155 -15.94 -32.78 -11.37
C PHE A 155 -14.98 -31.60 -11.44
N ASN A 156 -15.14 -30.77 -12.46
CA ASN A 156 -14.47 -29.48 -12.52
C ASN A 156 -15.45 -28.40 -12.08
N VAL A 157 -15.02 -27.62 -11.10
CA VAL A 157 -15.79 -26.54 -10.51
C VAL A 157 -15.02 -25.24 -10.72
N GLY A 158 -15.66 -24.23 -11.30
CA GLY A 158 -15.10 -22.87 -11.33
C GLY A 158 -15.10 -22.30 -9.92
N LEU A 159 -13.94 -21.85 -9.42
CA LEU A 159 -13.81 -21.18 -8.11
C LEU A 159 -14.44 -19.78 -8.12
N LEU A 160 -14.74 -19.23 -9.30
CA LEU A 160 -15.30 -17.88 -9.49
C LEU A 160 -16.78 -17.78 -9.13
N GLU A 161 -17.54 -18.87 -9.28
CA GLU A 161 -19.00 -18.90 -9.10
C GLU A 161 -19.40 -19.30 -7.66
N LYS A 162 -18.43 -19.40 -6.75
CA LYS A 162 -18.55 -20.24 -5.56
C LYS A 162 -18.20 -19.49 -4.28
N GLN A 163 -19.00 -19.73 -3.25
CA GLN A 163 -18.83 -19.12 -1.93
C GLN A 163 -17.86 -19.96 -1.09
N TYR A 164 -16.73 -19.36 -0.72
CA TYR A 164 -15.78 -19.96 0.23
C TYR A 164 -16.40 -20.03 1.63
N GLY A 165 -15.99 -21.05 2.42
CA GLY A 165 -16.46 -21.29 3.78
C GLY A 165 -17.69 -22.19 3.90
N ASP A 166 -18.38 -22.50 2.79
CA ASP A 166 -19.48 -23.45 2.78
C ASP A 166 -19.00 -24.92 2.81
N LEU A 167 -19.87 -25.84 3.25
CA LEU A 167 -19.63 -27.28 3.20
C LEU A 167 -19.94 -27.82 1.79
N TRP A 168 -18.98 -28.53 1.22
CA TRP A 168 -19.08 -29.17 -0.08
C TRP A 168 -19.08 -30.66 0.07
N GLN A 169 -19.88 -31.33 -0.75
CA GLN A 169 -20.05 -32.77 -0.68
C GLN A 169 -20.08 -33.34 -2.10
N VAL A 170 -19.22 -34.32 -2.37
CA VAL A 170 -19.14 -35.03 -3.64
C VAL A 170 -19.19 -36.52 -3.39
N TRP A 171 -20.23 -37.17 -3.91
CA TRP A 171 -20.51 -38.59 -3.65
C TRP A 171 -20.47 -39.42 -4.93
N LEU A 172 -19.77 -40.55 -4.87
CA LEU A 172 -19.87 -41.61 -5.87
C LEU A 172 -21.05 -42.53 -5.49
N ILE A 173 -22.27 -42.14 -5.87
CA ILE A 173 -23.51 -42.93 -5.66
C ILE A 173 -23.68 -43.31 -4.18
N GLY A 174 -23.46 -42.35 -3.28
CA GLY A 174 -23.52 -42.55 -1.82
C GLY A 174 -22.42 -43.42 -1.20
N ILE A 175 -21.53 -44.04 -1.98
CA ILE A 175 -20.51 -45.01 -1.51
C ILE A 175 -19.26 -44.28 -1.04
N VAL A 176 -18.52 -43.65 -1.95
CA VAL A 176 -17.36 -42.83 -1.58
C VAL A 176 -17.84 -41.40 -1.43
N ARG A 177 -17.61 -40.79 -0.27
CA ARG A 177 -18.05 -39.43 0.06
C ARG A 177 -16.84 -38.59 0.44
N ILE A 178 -16.68 -37.47 -0.25
CA ILE A 178 -15.73 -36.43 0.11
C ILE A 178 -16.53 -35.24 0.60
N ASP A 179 -16.35 -34.83 1.85
CA ASP A 179 -16.85 -33.55 2.34
C ASP A 179 -15.68 -32.60 2.62
N PHE A 180 -15.77 -31.35 2.19
CA PHE A 180 -14.71 -30.37 2.43
C PHE A 180 -15.22 -28.93 2.56
N ILE A 181 -14.43 -28.10 3.25
CA ILE A 181 -14.62 -26.67 3.41
C ILE A 181 -13.30 -25.99 3.05
N ILE A 182 -13.36 -24.98 2.17
CA ILE A 182 -12.19 -24.19 1.77
C ILE A 182 -12.48 -22.74 2.13
N ASN A 183 -11.60 -22.13 2.91
CA ASN A 183 -11.56 -20.68 3.11
C ASN A 183 -10.38 -20.10 2.34
N ASN A 184 -10.64 -19.01 1.61
CA ASN A 184 -9.63 -18.31 0.84
C ASN A 184 -8.99 -17.21 1.71
N LEU A 185 -7.69 -17.31 1.98
CA LEU A 185 -6.90 -16.29 2.70
C LEU A 185 -5.99 -15.57 1.67
N PRO A 186 -6.49 -14.55 0.97
CA PRO A 186 -5.77 -13.92 -0.15
C PRO A 186 -4.48 -13.22 0.28
N SER A 187 -4.51 -12.47 1.39
CA SER A 187 -3.37 -11.66 1.83
C SER A 187 -2.16 -12.47 2.27
N GLU A 188 -2.38 -13.67 2.79
CA GLU A 188 -1.30 -14.59 3.20
C GLU A 188 -0.93 -15.58 2.10
N ASN A 189 -1.62 -15.55 0.95
CA ASN A 189 -1.47 -16.50 -0.14
C ASN A 189 -1.70 -17.97 0.31
N LEU A 190 -2.72 -18.20 1.15
CA LEU A 190 -3.07 -19.50 1.74
C LEU A 190 -4.52 -19.91 1.46
N TYR A 191 -4.79 -21.21 1.48
CA TYR A 191 -6.11 -21.77 1.69
C TYR A 191 -6.16 -22.44 3.07
N LEU A 192 -7.24 -22.21 3.82
CA LEU A 192 -7.55 -22.98 5.01
C LEU A 192 -8.55 -24.07 4.64
N VAL A 193 -8.12 -25.33 4.69
CA VAL A 193 -8.87 -26.48 4.18
C VAL A 193 -9.21 -27.45 5.31
N ASN A 194 -10.47 -27.87 5.33
CA ASN A 194 -10.94 -29.03 6.08
C ASN A 194 -11.49 -30.05 5.07
N MET A 195 -11.11 -31.31 5.18
CA MET A 195 -11.53 -32.35 4.25
C MET A 195 -11.68 -33.68 4.98
N ASN A 196 -12.79 -34.36 4.76
CA ASN A 196 -13.02 -35.72 5.20
C ASN A 196 -13.23 -36.67 4.00
N LEU A 197 -12.95 -37.95 4.24
CA LEU A 197 -13.18 -39.01 3.28
C LEU A 197 -13.87 -40.19 3.97
N SER A 198 -14.93 -40.70 3.36
CA SER A 198 -15.71 -41.84 3.88
C SER A 198 -16.05 -42.84 2.79
N VAL A 199 -16.18 -44.12 3.17
CA VAL A 199 -16.73 -45.20 2.35
C VAL A 199 -17.92 -45.81 3.08
N CYS A 200 -19.11 -45.72 2.52
CA CYS A 200 -20.37 -46.05 3.17
C CYS A 200 -21.15 -47.08 2.34
N PHE A 201 -21.76 -48.06 3.01
CA PHE A 201 -22.68 -49.03 2.37
C PHE A 201 -24.07 -49.01 3.04
N GLU A 202 -24.37 -47.92 3.75
CA GLU A 202 -25.62 -47.69 4.44
C GLU A 202 -26.07 -46.27 4.09
N SER A 203 -27.27 -46.14 3.53
CA SER A 203 -27.94 -44.85 3.26
C SER A 203 -28.14 -44.03 4.53
N SER A 204 -28.37 -44.71 5.65
CA SER A 204 -28.43 -44.12 6.98
C SER A 204 -27.70 -45.04 7.97
N GLY A 205 -26.64 -44.54 8.59
CA GLY A 205 -25.80 -45.32 9.51
C GLY A 205 -24.33 -44.91 9.48
N ALA A 206 -23.50 -45.67 10.20
CA ALA A 206 -22.06 -45.50 10.17
C ALA A 206 -21.48 -46.01 8.85
N CYS A 207 -20.48 -45.30 8.32
CA CYS A 207 -19.73 -45.73 7.15
C CYS A 207 -18.79 -46.90 7.50
N GLU A 208 -18.41 -47.70 6.51
CA GLU A 208 -17.43 -48.77 6.68
C GLU A 208 -16.05 -48.19 7.03
N VAL A 209 -15.67 -47.15 6.29
CA VAL A 209 -14.45 -46.38 6.53
C VAL A 209 -14.84 -44.92 6.72
N GLY A 210 -14.30 -44.29 7.76
CA GLY A 210 -14.46 -42.86 8.00
C GLY A 210 -15.71 -42.43 8.77
N PRO A 211 -15.89 -41.12 8.99
CA PRO A 211 -15.14 -40.03 8.35
C PRO A 211 -13.67 -39.98 8.78
N VAL A 212 -12.77 -40.11 7.80
CA VAL A 212 -11.32 -39.94 8.01
C VAL A 212 -10.98 -38.50 7.68
N ASN A 213 -10.43 -37.76 8.65
CA ASN A 213 -10.05 -36.37 8.44
C ASN A 213 -8.72 -36.32 7.67
N ILE A 214 -8.80 -35.97 6.38
CA ILE A 214 -7.63 -35.78 5.52
C ILE A 214 -6.97 -34.45 5.83
N PHE A 215 -7.76 -33.37 5.91
CA PHE A 215 -7.29 -32.06 6.35
C PHE A 215 -8.10 -31.61 7.57
N VAL A 216 -7.41 -31.10 8.59
CA VAL A 216 -8.02 -30.53 9.79
C VAL A 216 -7.36 -29.18 10.00
N ASN A 217 -8.11 -28.12 9.71
CA ASN A 217 -7.62 -26.74 9.77
C ASN A 217 -6.25 -26.54 9.10
N THR A 218 -6.04 -27.24 7.98
CA THR A 218 -4.73 -27.28 7.32
C THR A 218 -4.56 -26.05 6.44
N LEU A 219 -3.45 -25.33 6.62
CA LEU A 219 -3.03 -24.22 5.77
C LEU A 219 -2.27 -24.75 4.55
N LEU A 220 -2.78 -24.48 3.35
CA LEU A 220 -2.16 -24.87 2.08
C LEU A 220 -1.66 -23.62 1.35
N HIS A 221 -0.36 -23.58 1.04
CA HIS A 221 0.23 -22.50 0.26
C HIS A 221 -0.30 -22.51 -1.17
N LYS A 222 -0.84 -21.37 -1.61
CA LYS A 222 -1.21 -21.20 -3.01
C LYS A 222 0.05 -21.12 -3.87
N LYS A 223 0.03 -21.86 -4.97
CA LYS A 223 1.03 -21.71 -6.01
C LYS A 223 1.03 -20.28 -6.55
N THR A 224 2.23 -19.71 -6.72
CA THR A 224 2.40 -18.44 -7.44
C THR A 224 2.03 -18.62 -8.91
N CYS A 225 1.14 -17.76 -9.39
CA CYS A 225 0.65 -17.84 -10.76
C CYS A 225 1.54 -17.05 -11.70
N ASP A 226 1.97 -17.71 -12.78
CA ASP A 226 2.65 -17.06 -13.88
C ASP A 226 1.62 -16.74 -14.98
N PHE A 227 1.15 -15.50 -14.97
CA PHE A 227 0.22 -14.97 -15.96
C PHE A 227 0.94 -14.39 -17.20
N SER A 228 2.23 -14.69 -17.38
CA SER A 228 2.99 -14.31 -18.58
C SER A 228 3.01 -15.41 -19.65
N ASN A 229 2.46 -16.59 -19.32
CA ASN A 229 2.41 -17.73 -20.22
C ASN A 229 1.60 -17.41 -21.49
N ASP A 230 2.15 -17.84 -22.62
CA ASP A 230 1.51 -17.72 -23.92
C ASP A 230 0.44 -18.81 -24.12
N PHE A 231 0.03 -19.10 -25.36
CA PHE A 231 -1.00 -20.09 -25.63
C PHE A 231 -0.74 -21.47 -24.98
N VAL A 232 -1.71 -21.96 -24.20
CA VAL A 232 -1.68 -23.32 -23.61
C VAL A 232 -1.58 -24.38 -24.71
N VAL A 233 -2.25 -24.15 -25.84
CA VAL A 233 -2.11 -24.98 -27.04
C VAL A 233 -0.99 -24.41 -27.90
N THR A 234 0.16 -25.10 -27.91
CA THR A 234 1.31 -24.71 -28.74
C THR A 234 0.91 -24.66 -30.22
N GLY A 235 1.11 -23.50 -30.86
CA GLY A 235 0.77 -23.31 -32.28
C GLY A 235 -0.73 -23.12 -32.54
N PHE A 236 -1.52 -22.73 -31.54
CA PHE A 236 -2.93 -22.35 -31.74
C PHE A 236 -3.08 -21.37 -32.91
N SER A 237 -4.02 -21.67 -33.81
CA SER A 237 -4.31 -20.85 -34.99
C SER A 237 -5.77 -20.98 -35.37
N LEU A 238 -6.50 -19.86 -35.29
CA LEU A 238 -7.88 -19.79 -35.74
C LEU A 238 -7.96 -20.04 -37.25
N GLU A 239 -7.01 -19.51 -38.03
CA GLU A 239 -6.94 -19.76 -39.47
C GLU A 239 -6.84 -21.26 -39.79
N ALA A 240 -5.96 -22.00 -39.10
CA ALA A 240 -5.83 -23.44 -39.28
C ALA A 240 -7.11 -24.19 -38.90
N MET A 241 -7.81 -23.76 -37.84
CA MET A 241 -9.11 -24.34 -37.46
C MET A 241 -10.18 -24.06 -38.52
N ILE A 242 -10.28 -22.83 -39.03
CA ILE A 242 -11.24 -22.46 -40.10
C ILE A 242 -11.01 -23.35 -41.34
N GLN A 243 -9.75 -23.56 -41.74
CA GLN A 243 -9.40 -24.44 -42.85
C GLN A 243 -9.80 -25.91 -42.59
N THR A 244 -9.54 -26.42 -41.39
CA THR A 244 -9.88 -27.79 -40.99
C THR A 244 -11.39 -28.05 -41.04
N TYR A 245 -12.19 -27.06 -40.63
CA TYR A 245 -13.65 -27.12 -40.63
C TYR A 245 -14.30 -26.72 -41.97
N GLN A 246 -13.49 -26.43 -42.99
CA GLN A 246 -13.94 -26.07 -44.36
C GLN A 246 -14.94 -24.90 -44.37
N LEU A 247 -14.75 -23.93 -43.46
CA LEU A 247 -15.59 -22.73 -43.39
C LEU A 247 -15.11 -21.72 -44.44
N THR A 248 -15.70 -21.71 -45.63
CA THR A 248 -15.43 -20.73 -46.69
C THR A 248 -16.43 -19.56 -46.66
N GLU A 249 -15.95 -18.32 -46.78
CA GLU A 249 -16.74 -17.09 -46.95
C GLU A 249 -17.66 -16.69 -45.79
N VAL A 250 -17.20 -16.78 -44.54
CA VAL A 250 -17.99 -16.35 -43.39
C VAL A 250 -17.52 -14.99 -42.87
N THR A 251 -18.39 -13.98 -42.88
CA THR A 251 -18.12 -12.65 -42.30
C THR A 251 -18.21 -12.63 -40.77
N THR A 252 -18.97 -13.54 -40.16
CA THR A 252 -19.08 -13.75 -38.71
C THR A 252 -19.18 -15.24 -38.38
N LEU A 253 -18.24 -15.75 -37.60
CA LEU A 253 -18.18 -17.18 -37.28
C LEU A 253 -19.47 -17.67 -36.57
N PRO A 254 -19.97 -18.88 -36.88
CA PRO A 254 -21.14 -19.44 -36.19
C PRO A 254 -20.87 -19.62 -34.68
N SER A 255 -21.89 -19.38 -33.84
CA SER A 255 -21.75 -19.43 -32.37
C SER A 255 -21.21 -20.76 -31.83
N TYR A 256 -21.62 -21.89 -32.42
CA TYR A 256 -21.09 -23.21 -32.02
C TYR A 256 -19.59 -23.35 -32.30
N PHE A 257 -19.10 -22.75 -33.39
CA PHE A 257 -17.70 -22.79 -33.77
C PHE A 257 -16.88 -21.83 -32.91
N VAL A 258 -17.42 -20.64 -32.60
CA VAL A 258 -16.83 -19.71 -31.64
C VAL A 258 -16.65 -20.39 -30.27
N GLN A 259 -17.68 -21.07 -29.77
CA GLN A 259 -17.57 -21.82 -28.51
C GLN A 259 -16.49 -22.91 -28.60
N GLN A 260 -16.41 -23.62 -29.72
CA GLN A 260 -15.38 -24.62 -29.93
C GLN A 260 -13.96 -24.02 -29.96
N VAL A 261 -13.78 -22.85 -30.58
CA VAL A 261 -12.51 -22.11 -30.60
C VAL A 261 -12.10 -21.72 -29.17
N LEU A 262 -13.03 -21.16 -28.40
CA LEU A 262 -12.80 -20.75 -27.00
C LEU A 262 -12.53 -21.95 -26.08
N ASP A 263 -13.22 -23.08 -26.29
CA ASP A 263 -12.99 -24.33 -25.56
C ASP A 263 -11.61 -24.92 -25.92
N THR A 264 -11.23 -24.90 -27.20
CA THR A 264 -9.92 -25.39 -27.66
C THR A 264 -8.80 -24.53 -27.10
N ALA A 265 -8.99 -23.21 -27.04
CA ALA A 265 -8.07 -22.28 -26.39
C ALA A 265 -8.13 -22.35 -24.85
N SER A 266 -9.03 -23.17 -24.29
CA SER A 266 -9.23 -23.38 -22.85
C SER A 266 -9.60 -22.09 -22.08
N VAL A 267 -10.29 -21.16 -22.73
CA VAL A 267 -10.67 -19.86 -22.13
C VAL A 267 -12.15 -19.75 -21.76
N SER A 268 -12.99 -20.68 -22.21
CA SER A 268 -14.44 -20.61 -22.02
C SER A 268 -14.90 -20.51 -20.57
N GLN A 269 -14.18 -21.12 -19.64
CA GLN A 269 -14.53 -21.13 -18.21
C GLN A 269 -14.36 -19.76 -17.52
N TYR A 270 -13.60 -18.84 -18.12
CA TYR A 270 -13.39 -17.51 -17.56
C TYR A 270 -14.41 -16.49 -18.06
N LEU A 271 -15.18 -16.84 -19.09
CA LEU A 271 -16.07 -15.89 -19.75
C LEU A 271 -17.27 -15.59 -18.88
N LEU A 272 -17.66 -14.32 -18.82
CA LEU A 272 -18.88 -13.89 -18.17
C LEU A 272 -20.09 -14.51 -18.88
N GLU A 273 -21.12 -14.86 -18.09
CA GLU A 273 -22.40 -15.36 -18.63
C GLU A 273 -22.98 -14.42 -19.69
N GLN A 274 -22.89 -13.11 -19.43
CA GLN A 274 -23.26 -12.06 -20.36
C GLN A 274 -22.02 -11.27 -20.76
N SER A 275 -21.72 -11.25 -22.07
CA SER A 275 -20.65 -10.41 -22.60
C SER A 275 -20.95 -8.92 -22.36
N CYS A 276 -19.91 -8.13 -22.10
CA CYS A 276 -20.03 -6.68 -22.07
C CYS A 276 -20.57 -6.16 -23.42
N ASN A 277 -21.22 -4.99 -23.41
CA ASN A 277 -21.80 -4.40 -24.62
C ASN A 277 -21.54 -2.90 -24.67
N ARG A 278 -20.85 -2.47 -25.73
CA ARG A 278 -20.44 -1.07 -25.98
C ARG A 278 -21.58 -0.14 -26.40
N LEU A 279 -22.74 -0.68 -26.74
CA LEU A 279 -23.92 0.10 -27.10
C LEU A 279 -24.83 0.37 -25.89
N THR A 280 -24.56 -0.27 -24.76
CA THR A 280 -25.38 -0.16 -23.55
C THR A 280 -24.56 0.36 -22.37
N SER A 281 -25.24 0.88 -21.35
CA SER A 281 -24.60 1.28 -20.10
C SER A 281 -23.77 0.12 -19.49
N PRO A 282 -22.58 0.38 -18.92
CA PRO A 282 -21.94 1.69 -18.72
C PRO A 282 -21.09 2.19 -19.91
N PHE A 283 -21.01 1.44 -21.01
CA PHE A 283 -20.09 1.68 -22.13
C PHE A 283 -20.68 2.42 -23.34
N GLY A 284 -21.94 2.87 -23.27
CA GLY A 284 -22.69 3.48 -24.39
C GLY A 284 -22.00 4.69 -25.05
N THR A 285 -22.53 5.14 -26.19
CA THR A 285 -21.87 6.00 -27.21
C THR A 285 -21.01 7.16 -26.68
N THR A 286 -19.71 7.14 -27.02
CA THR A 286 -18.72 8.21 -26.81
C THR A 286 -17.94 8.49 -28.10
N TYR A 287 -17.41 9.70 -28.23
CA TYR A 287 -16.58 10.09 -29.38
C TYR A 287 -15.11 9.69 -29.18
N ASP A 288 -14.63 9.77 -27.94
CA ASP A 288 -13.23 9.57 -27.52
C ASP A 288 -12.96 8.17 -26.95
N GLY A 289 -13.96 7.29 -26.93
CA GLY A 289 -13.84 5.93 -26.38
C GLY A 289 -13.96 5.85 -24.86
N TRP A 290 -14.29 6.94 -24.16
CA TRP A 290 -14.37 6.98 -22.70
C TRP A 290 -15.71 7.45 -22.15
N MET A 291 -16.35 6.60 -21.35
CA MET A 291 -17.46 6.97 -20.50
C MET A 291 -16.93 7.37 -19.12
N LYS A 292 -17.29 8.55 -18.65
CA LYS A 292 -16.82 9.07 -17.35
C LYS A 292 -17.76 8.62 -16.24
N GLY A 293 -17.33 7.68 -15.40
CA GLY A 293 -18.04 7.34 -14.17
C GLY A 293 -17.64 8.21 -12.99
N CYS A 294 -16.40 8.70 -12.99
CA CYS A 294 -15.91 9.66 -12.02
C CYS A 294 -16.21 11.12 -12.42
N THR A 295 -16.60 11.94 -11.44
CA THR A 295 -16.84 13.38 -11.62
C THR A 295 -15.97 14.27 -10.72
N THR A 296 -15.27 13.67 -9.75
CA THR A 296 -14.53 14.38 -8.70
C THR A 296 -13.08 14.71 -9.09
N GLN A 297 -12.50 13.99 -10.06
CA GLN A 297 -11.15 14.22 -10.57
C GLN A 297 -11.15 14.46 -12.08
N SER A 298 -10.29 15.39 -12.53
CA SER A 298 -10.07 15.64 -13.96
C SER A 298 -9.04 14.67 -14.50
N LEU A 299 -9.48 13.49 -14.96
CA LEU A 299 -8.60 12.53 -15.63
C LEU A 299 -8.27 13.00 -17.06
N THR A 300 -6.98 12.98 -17.41
CA THR A 300 -6.53 13.20 -18.79
C THR A 300 -6.58 11.86 -19.53
N LEU A 301 -7.65 11.66 -20.30
CA LEU A 301 -7.93 10.40 -21.00
C LEU A 301 -7.46 10.47 -22.44
N GLU A 302 -6.79 9.42 -22.91
CA GLU A 302 -6.35 9.30 -24.28
C GLU A 302 -7.49 8.96 -25.23
N TYR A 303 -7.39 9.41 -26.48
CA TYR A 303 -8.36 9.03 -27.50
C TYR A 303 -8.27 7.54 -27.81
N ILE A 304 -9.33 6.80 -27.50
CA ILE A 304 -9.50 5.40 -27.90
C ILE A 304 -10.48 5.39 -29.04
N LYS A 305 -10.10 4.79 -30.17
CA LYS A 305 -11.00 4.65 -31.32
C LYS A 305 -12.22 3.82 -30.91
N PRO A 306 -13.44 4.41 -30.83
CA PRO A 306 -14.61 3.76 -30.22
C PRO A 306 -15.25 2.71 -31.13
N THR A 307 -14.59 2.30 -32.22
CA THR A 307 -15.12 1.26 -33.12
C THR A 307 -14.88 -0.14 -32.61
N GLU A 308 -13.94 -0.35 -31.67
CA GLU A 308 -13.54 -1.67 -31.17
C GLU A 308 -13.38 -1.72 -29.66
N THR A 309 -13.16 -0.59 -28.98
CA THR A 309 -12.97 -0.56 -27.53
C THR A 309 -13.66 0.66 -26.95
N THR A 310 -14.40 0.48 -25.87
CA THR A 310 -14.93 1.58 -25.07
C THR A 310 -14.62 1.31 -23.60
N CYS A 311 -14.08 2.32 -22.91
CA CYS A 311 -13.72 2.24 -21.50
C CYS A 311 -14.66 3.10 -20.65
N TYR A 312 -14.81 2.71 -19.39
CA TYR A 312 -15.60 3.38 -18.38
C TYR A 312 -14.72 3.61 -17.15
N THR A 313 -14.51 4.87 -16.76
CA THR A 313 -13.79 5.18 -15.51
C THR A 313 -14.65 4.83 -14.31
N LEU A 314 -14.05 4.23 -13.29
CA LEU A 314 -14.78 3.83 -12.10
C LEU A 314 -15.25 5.07 -11.30
N PRO A 315 -16.39 4.99 -10.57
CA PRO A 315 -16.93 6.13 -9.83
C PRO A 315 -15.99 6.73 -8.78
N ASP A 316 -15.09 5.93 -8.23
CA ASP A 316 -14.13 6.31 -7.19
C ASP A 316 -12.81 6.86 -7.73
N CYS A 317 -12.70 7.04 -9.06
CA CYS A 317 -11.49 7.48 -9.77
C CYS A 317 -10.29 6.55 -9.63
N THR A 318 -10.41 5.34 -9.09
CA THR A 318 -9.26 4.47 -8.80
C THR A 318 -8.78 3.67 -10.02
N GLY A 319 -9.51 3.72 -11.12
CA GLY A 319 -9.19 2.95 -12.32
C GLY A 319 -10.34 2.95 -13.33
N PHE A 320 -10.37 1.92 -14.16
CA PHE A 320 -11.33 1.81 -15.25
C PHE A 320 -11.60 0.36 -15.65
N GLN A 321 -12.68 0.18 -16.40
CA GLN A 321 -13.00 -1.06 -17.09
C GLN A 321 -13.22 -0.80 -18.58
N CYS A 322 -12.84 -1.73 -19.45
CA CYS A 322 -12.97 -1.60 -20.89
C CYS A 322 -13.73 -2.80 -21.47
N CYS A 323 -14.62 -2.51 -22.40
CA CYS A 323 -15.27 -3.52 -23.23
C CYS A 323 -14.62 -3.53 -24.61
N VAL A 324 -14.03 -4.66 -24.98
CA VAL A 324 -13.22 -4.84 -26.20
C VAL A 324 -13.90 -5.82 -27.14
N ASP A 325 -14.24 -5.39 -28.36
CA ASP A 325 -14.87 -6.23 -29.38
C ASP A 325 -13.84 -7.02 -30.20
N ALA A 326 -14.00 -8.33 -30.25
CA ALA A 326 -13.32 -9.21 -31.19
C ALA A 326 -14.27 -9.58 -32.33
N SER A 327 -14.31 -8.74 -33.36
CA SER A 327 -15.26 -8.87 -34.49
C SER A 327 -15.18 -10.22 -35.21
N VAL A 328 -13.99 -10.83 -35.30
CA VAL A 328 -13.76 -12.14 -35.94
C VAL A 328 -14.59 -13.25 -35.30
N ILE A 329 -14.74 -13.24 -33.98
CA ILE A 329 -15.54 -14.23 -33.22
C ILE A 329 -16.89 -13.66 -32.74
N GLY A 330 -17.24 -12.45 -33.17
CA GLY A 330 -18.54 -11.82 -32.89
C GLY A 330 -18.86 -11.66 -31.39
N ARG A 331 -17.84 -11.48 -30.54
CA ARG A 331 -17.99 -11.37 -29.08
C ARG A 331 -17.16 -10.22 -28.53
N SER A 332 -17.57 -9.69 -27.38
CA SER A 332 -16.87 -8.65 -26.64
C SER A 332 -16.38 -9.15 -25.29
N PHE A 333 -15.28 -8.59 -24.79
CA PHE A 333 -14.62 -8.99 -23.56
C PHE A 333 -14.41 -7.82 -22.61
N LEU A 334 -14.63 -8.05 -21.31
CA LEU A 334 -14.43 -7.11 -20.23
C LEU A 334 -13.00 -7.19 -19.69
N TYR A 335 -12.37 -6.05 -19.55
CA TYR A 335 -11.08 -5.86 -18.87
C TYR A 335 -11.29 -4.85 -17.74
N LYS A 336 -10.62 -5.03 -16.60
CA LYS A 336 -10.72 -4.11 -15.46
C LYS A 336 -9.36 -3.96 -14.80
N ILE A 337 -9.02 -2.73 -14.46
CA ILE A 337 -7.87 -2.40 -13.61
C ILE A 337 -8.29 -1.32 -12.60
N SER A 338 -7.95 -1.50 -11.33
CA SER A 338 -8.27 -0.56 -10.24
C SER A 338 -7.16 -0.58 -9.19
N VAL A 339 -6.72 0.61 -8.80
CA VAL A 339 -5.67 0.86 -7.80
C VAL A 339 -6.31 1.56 -6.59
N ASP A 340 -6.72 0.78 -5.59
CA ASP A 340 -7.34 1.30 -4.37
C ASP A 340 -6.23 1.63 -3.35
N ALA A 341 -5.82 2.90 -3.32
CA ALA A 341 -4.79 3.40 -2.39
C ALA A 341 -5.19 3.23 -0.92
N CYS A 342 -6.47 3.38 -0.59
CA CYS A 342 -6.94 3.34 0.80
C CYS A 342 -7.05 1.92 1.35
N LYS A 343 -7.34 0.95 0.49
CA LYS A 343 -7.31 -0.47 0.86
C LYS A 343 -6.00 -1.16 0.54
N TYR A 344 -5.05 -0.46 -0.06
CA TYR A 344 -3.76 -0.98 -0.53
C TYR A 344 -3.91 -2.20 -1.45
N LYS A 345 -4.84 -2.11 -2.40
CA LYS A 345 -5.23 -3.23 -3.26
C LYS A 345 -5.19 -2.84 -4.73
N LEU A 346 -4.40 -3.57 -5.50
CA LEU A 346 -4.46 -3.58 -6.96
C LEU A 346 -5.37 -4.73 -7.39
N THR A 347 -6.32 -4.42 -8.26
CA THR A 347 -7.21 -5.40 -8.88
C THR A 347 -7.04 -5.37 -10.38
N VAL A 348 -6.72 -6.51 -10.98
CA VAL A 348 -6.74 -6.70 -12.44
C VAL A 348 -7.68 -7.84 -12.78
N ALA A 349 -8.52 -7.67 -13.80
CA ALA A 349 -9.45 -8.71 -14.21
C ALA A 349 -9.64 -8.73 -15.74
N ILE A 350 -9.86 -9.95 -16.24
CA ILE A 350 -10.27 -10.23 -17.62
C ILE A 350 -11.45 -11.18 -17.52
N GLU A 351 -12.60 -10.75 -18.04
CA GLU A 351 -13.88 -11.43 -17.90
C GLU A 351 -14.18 -11.75 -16.42
N GLY A 352 -14.38 -13.02 -16.06
CA GLY A 352 -14.62 -13.46 -14.70
C GLY A 352 -13.35 -13.71 -13.88
N LEU A 353 -12.17 -13.78 -14.50
CA LEU A 353 -10.92 -14.03 -13.78
C LEU A 353 -10.37 -12.72 -13.19
N GLU A 354 -10.38 -12.62 -11.87
CA GLU A 354 -9.86 -11.47 -11.11
C GLU A 354 -8.62 -11.89 -10.30
N TYR A 355 -7.59 -11.05 -10.31
CA TYR A 355 -6.37 -11.21 -9.53
C TYR A 355 -6.12 -9.96 -8.69
N GLU A 356 -5.83 -10.18 -7.41
CA GLU A 356 -5.64 -9.13 -6.42
C GLU A 356 -4.19 -9.14 -5.94
N GLN A 357 -3.58 -7.97 -5.88
CA GLN A 357 -2.23 -7.78 -5.35
C GLN A 357 -2.24 -6.75 -4.23
N ASN A 358 -1.38 -6.96 -3.24
CA ASN A 358 -1.15 -6.02 -2.16
C ASN A 358 -0.23 -4.90 -2.65
N LEU A 359 -0.72 -3.66 -2.64
CA LEU A 359 0.06 -2.49 -3.07
C LEU A 359 1.26 -2.20 -2.16
N LEU A 360 1.23 -2.64 -0.90
CA LEU A 360 2.33 -2.42 0.05
C LEU A 360 3.60 -3.22 -0.29
N THR A 361 3.41 -4.35 -0.98
CA THR A 361 4.51 -5.23 -1.42
C THR A 361 4.67 -5.24 -2.94
N TYR A 362 3.92 -4.39 -3.64
CA TYR A 362 3.92 -4.31 -5.10
C TYR A 362 5.18 -3.59 -5.58
N LYS A 363 5.74 -4.06 -6.70
CA LYS A 363 6.92 -3.44 -7.31
C LYS A 363 6.49 -2.43 -8.36
N PHE A 364 6.43 -1.16 -7.97
CA PHE A 364 6.11 -0.07 -8.89
C PHE A 364 7.20 0.12 -9.95
N GLY A 365 6.80 0.64 -11.12
CA GLY A 365 7.69 0.94 -12.23
C GLY A 365 8.09 -0.26 -13.09
N THR A 366 7.64 -1.49 -12.77
CA THR A 366 7.88 -2.66 -13.62
C THR A 366 6.67 -3.01 -14.48
N GLN A 367 6.92 -3.51 -15.69
CA GLN A 367 5.85 -4.01 -16.56
C GLN A 367 5.37 -5.38 -16.08
N ASP A 368 4.09 -5.48 -15.78
CA ASP A 368 3.39 -6.70 -15.41
C ASP A 368 2.46 -7.19 -16.52
N LYS A 369 2.11 -8.47 -16.42
CA LYS A 369 1.34 -9.21 -17.41
C LYS A 369 0.23 -9.99 -16.73
N PHE A 370 -0.97 -9.87 -17.27
CA PHE A 370 -2.11 -10.67 -16.86
C PHE A 370 -2.77 -11.30 -18.10
N TYR A 371 -2.37 -12.53 -18.42
CA TYR A 371 -2.83 -13.25 -19.61
C TYR A 371 -3.73 -14.41 -19.25
N ILE A 372 -4.77 -14.63 -20.06
CA ILE A 372 -5.59 -15.84 -20.04
C ILE A 372 -5.20 -16.69 -21.25
N ASN A 373 -4.39 -17.72 -21.00
CA ASN A 373 -3.93 -18.71 -21.97
C ASN A 373 -3.44 -18.12 -23.31
N GLY A 374 -2.74 -16.98 -23.27
CA GLY A 374 -2.27 -16.27 -24.47
C GLY A 374 -3.36 -15.65 -25.36
N VAL A 375 -4.64 -15.89 -25.11
CA VAL A 375 -5.75 -15.35 -25.94
C VAL A 375 -6.08 -13.93 -25.53
N PHE A 376 -6.31 -13.70 -24.25
CA PHE A 376 -6.63 -12.39 -23.70
C PHE A 376 -5.41 -11.90 -22.93
N LYS A 377 -4.90 -10.71 -23.27
CA LYS A 377 -3.68 -10.16 -22.67
C LYS A 377 -3.95 -8.77 -22.14
N MET A 378 -3.56 -8.53 -20.90
CA MET A 378 -3.42 -7.19 -20.32
C MET A 378 -1.96 -6.99 -19.92
N ASP A 379 -1.27 -6.08 -20.60
CA ASP A 379 0.05 -5.60 -20.20
C ASP A 379 -0.15 -4.28 -19.47
N TYR A 380 0.39 -4.14 -18.27
CA TYR A 380 0.25 -2.92 -17.48
C TYR A 380 1.52 -2.57 -16.71
N GLN A 381 1.71 -1.30 -16.43
CA GLN A 381 2.77 -0.78 -15.58
C GLN A 381 2.15 0.31 -14.71
N ILE A 382 2.45 0.27 -13.42
CA ILE A 382 2.00 1.27 -12.46
C ILE A 382 3.24 1.90 -11.85
N GLU A 383 3.40 3.19 -12.03
CA GLU A 383 4.39 3.99 -11.31
C GLU A 383 3.72 4.74 -10.18
N GLU A 384 4.40 4.82 -9.04
CA GLU A 384 3.98 5.64 -7.91
C GLU A 384 4.73 6.96 -7.95
N LEU A 385 3.99 8.06 -7.73
CA LEU A 385 4.56 9.39 -7.49
C LEU A 385 4.26 9.78 -6.03
N PRO A 386 5.12 9.39 -5.07
CA PRO A 386 4.89 9.60 -3.64
C PRO A 386 4.67 11.06 -3.24
N ILE A 387 5.47 11.99 -3.80
CA ILE A 387 5.39 13.42 -3.47
C ILE A 387 4.13 14.05 -4.06
N ASP A 388 3.86 13.77 -5.35
CA ASP A 388 2.68 14.30 -6.03
C ASP A 388 1.38 13.64 -5.52
N GLY A 389 1.49 12.48 -4.87
CA GLY A 389 0.36 11.77 -4.28
C GLY A 389 -0.52 11.10 -5.33
N SER A 390 0.08 10.55 -6.39
CA SER A 390 -0.66 9.94 -7.51
C SER A 390 0.00 8.66 -8.03
N PHE A 391 -0.69 7.97 -8.92
CA PHE A 391 -0.18 6.86 -9.71
C PHE A 391 -0.21 7.19 -11.20
N LEU A 392 0.76 6.70 -11.96
CA LEU A 392 0.75 6.71 -13.42
C LEU A 392 0.52 5.30 -13.94
N LEU A 393 -0.52 5.13 -14.77
CA LEU A 393 -0.87 3.85 -15.35
C LEU A 393 -0.58 3.83 -16.86
N THR A 394 0.14 2.81 -17.29
CA THR A 394 0.28 2.43 -18.70
C THR A 394 -0.39 1.08 -18.89
N VAL A 395 -1.35 0.96 -19.80
CA VAL A 395 -2.16 -0.25 -19.99
C VAL A 395 -2.41 -0.51 -21.48
N THR A 396 -2.11 -1.74 -21.91
CA THR A 396 -2.39 -2.26 -23.25
C THR A 396 -3.26 -3.51 -23.16
N LEU A 397 -4.35 -3.54 -23.92
CA LEU A 397 -5.30 -4.66 -23.98
C LEU A 397 -5.19 -5.36 -25.33
N SER A 398 -5.11 -6.68 -25.34
CA SER A 398 -5.01 -7.47 -26.57
C SER A 398 -5.89 -8.71 -26.59
N VAL A 399 -6.43 -9.03 -27.77
CA VAL A 399 -7.10 -10.31 -28.08
C VAL A 399 -6.34 -10.97 -29.23
N CYS A 400 -5.73 -12.11 -28.96
CA CYS A 400 -4.86 -12.84 -29.87
C CYS A 400 -5.52 -14.17 -30.22
N LEU A 401 -5.72 -14.44 -31.52
CA LEU A 401 -6.32 -15.68 -32.02
C LEU A 401 -5.34 -16.51 -32.87
N GLU A 402 -4.06 -16.10 -32.86
CA GLU A 402 -2.96 -16.71 -33.58
C GLU A 402 -1.71 -16.69 -32.69
N ALA A 403 -1.09 -17.85 -32.45
CA ALA A 403 0.08 -17.94 -31.56
C ALA A 403 1.36 -17.35 -32.16
N ASN A 404 1.47 -17.30 -33.49
CA ASN A 404 2.69 -16.88 -34.19
C ASN A 404 2.48 -15.65 -35.08
N ALA A 405 1.43 -14.86 -34.81
CA ALA A 405 1.12 -13.64 -35.56
C ALA A 405 0.68 -12.52 -34.60
N ASP A 406 0.52 -11.31 -35.15
CA ASP A 406 0.02 -10.17 -34.39
C ASP A 406 -1.38 -10.44 -33.84
N CYS A 407 -1.67 -9.90 -32.66
CA CYS A 407 -2.98 -10.04 -32.03
C CYS A 407 -4.07 -9.38 -32.89
N THR A 408 -5.22 -10.04 -32.98
CA THR A 408 -6.38 -9.57 -33.75
C THR A 408 -6.85 -8.19 -33.30
N VAL A 409 -6.78 -7.95 -31.99
CA VAL A 409 -7.01 -6.63 -31.37
C VAL A 409 -5.84 -6.33 -30.46
N GLN A 410 -5.28 -5.12 -30.55
CA GLN A 410 -4.26 -4.61 -29.63
C GLN A 410 -4.44 -3.10 -29.47
N ARG A 411 -4.76 -2.64 -28.27
CA ARG A 411 -5.10 -1.23 -28.02
C ARG A 411 -4.39 -0.75 -26.75
N VAL A 412 -3.58 0.30 -26.90
CA VAL A 412 -3.11 1.09 -25.76
C VAL A 412 -4.28 1.92 -25.30
N VAL A 413 -4.76 1.66 -24.08
CA VAL A 413 -5.89 2.39 -23.50
C VAL A 413 -5.41 3.47 -22.54
N ALA A 414 -4.19 3.34 -22.02
CA ALA A 414 -3.51 4.37 -21.25
C ALA A 414 -2.01 4.29 -21.54
N SER A 415 -1.36 5.40 -21.87
CA SER A 415 0.10 5.49 -22.01
C SER A 415 0.76 6.28 -20.87
N SER A 416 -0.01 7.01 -20.06
CA SER A 416 0.42 7.66 -18.80
C SER A 416 -0.80 8.24 -18.05
N LEU A 417 -1.81 7.41 -17.75
CA LEU A 417 -3.01 7.88 -17.06
C LEU A 417 -2.69 8.20 -15.60
N LYS A 418 -2.74 9.49 -15.23
CA LYS A 418 -2.57 9.97 -13.85
C LYS A 418 -3.85 9.73 -13.03
N ILE A 419 -3.71 9.06 -11.89
CA ILE A 419 -4.76 8.81 -10.90
C ILE A 419 -4.32 9.35 -9.54
N ASP A 420 -5.02 10.35 -9.01
CA ASP A 420 -4.66 10.94 -7.72
C ASP A 420 -5.10 10.02 -6.57
N LYS A 421 -4.24 9.83 -5.57
CA LYS A 421 -4.55 9.06 -4.37
C LYS A 421 -5.64 9.80 -3.58
N PRO A 422 -6.79 9.17 -3.31
CA PRO A 422 -7.82 9.80 -2.50
C PRO A 422 -7.33 10.00 -1.05
N THR A 423 -7.84 11.02 -0.38
CA THR A 423 -7.66 11.15 1.07
C THR A 423 -8.41 10.04 1.78
N CYS A 424 -7.67 9.12 2.40
CA CYS A 424 -8.26 7.98 3.10
C CYS A 424 -8.78 8.41 4.47
N THR A 425 -10.10 8.36 4.67
CA THR A 425 -10.70 8.56 5.99
C THR A 425 -10.64 7.25 6.76
N SER A 426 -9.74 7.16 7.75
CA SER A 426 -9.81 6.05 8.70
C SER A 426 -11.07 6.24 9.56
N THR A 427 -11.92 5.24 9.66
CA THR A 427 -13.13 5.31 10.50
C THR A 427 -12.83 5.19 11.99
N GLY A 428 -11.57 4.89 12.36
CA GLY A 428 -11.18 4.61 13.75
C GLY A 428 -11.92 3.41 14.35
N GLN A 429 -12.53 2.55 13.51
CA GLN A 429 -13.31 1.39 13.92
C GLN A 429 -12.60 0.11 13.52
N PHE A 430 -12.91 -0.97 14.24
CA PHE A 430 -12.55 -2.31 13.81
C PHE A 430 -13.19 -2.64 12.45
N ALA A 431 -12.52 -3.48 11.65
CA ALA A 431 -13.03 -3.98 10.38
C ALA A 431 -14.44 -4.61 10.51
N ILE A 432 -14.72 -5.20 11.68
CA ILE A 432 -16.04 -5.67 12.11
C ILE A 432 -16.55 -4.73 13.22
N PRO A 433 -17.62 -3.97 13.00
CA PRO A 433 -18.17 -3.10 14.04
C PRO A 433 -18.60 -3.88 15.28
N GLY A 434 -18.18 -3.44 16.46
CA GLY A 434 -18.49 -4.12 17.72
C GLY A 434 -17.72 -5.42 17.97
N PHE A 435 -16.57 -5.60 17.31
CA PHE A 435 -15.77 -6.82 17.40
C PHE A 435 -15.39 -7.17 18.85
N SER A 436 -15.46 -8.47 19.14
CA SER A 436 -14.96 -9.11 20.36
C SER A 436 -14.25 -10.40 19.98
N VAL A 437 -12.97 -10.53 20.31
CA VAL A 437 -12.24 -11.78 20.08
C VAL A 437 -12.79 -12.91 20.92
N THR A 438 -13.38 -12.62 22.09
CA THR A 438 -14.02 -13.62 22.93
C THR A 438 -15.22 -14.25 22.22
N ASP A 439 -16.13 -13.44 21.67
CA ASP A 439 -17.28 -13.91 20.90
C ASP A 439 -16.86 -14.59 19.60
N TRP A 440 -15.83 -14.05 18.93
CA TRP A 440 -15.27 -14.64 17.72
C TRP A 440 -14.68 -16.03 18.01
N LYS A 441 -13.85 -16.18 19.05
CA LYS A 441 -13.29 -17.47 19.50
C LYS A 441 -14.43 -18.46 19.81
N ALA A 442 -15.47 -18.04 20.53
CA ALA A 442 -16.61 -18.89 20.83
C ALA A 442 -17.34 -19.36 19.56
N SER A 443 -17.55 -18.47 18.58
CA SER A 443 -18.22 -18.79 17.31
C SER A 443 -17.43 -19.80 16.45
N LYS A 444 -16.10 -19.83 16.58
CA LYS A 444 -15.20 -20.72 15.85
C LYS A 444 -14.85 -22.01 16.63
N GLY A 445 -15.41 -22.19 17.84
CA GLY A 445 -15.08 -23.34 18.70
C GLY A 445 -13.68 -23.26 19.34
N LEU A 446 -13.11 -22.06 19.44
CA LEU A 446 -11.77 -21.76 19.95
C LEU A 446 -11.76 -21.16 21.35
N GLY A 447 -12.91 -21.12 22.04
CA GLY A 447 -13.04 -20.45 23.34
C GLY A 447 -12.19 -21.02 24.48
N THR A 448 -11.55 -22.18 24.30
CA THR A 448 -10.64 -22.80 25.27
C THR A 448 -9.18 -22.48 25.05
N PHE A 449 -8.83 -21.77 23.97
CA PHE A 449 -7.45 -21.42 23.63
C PHE A 449 -7.11 -20.03 24.17
N ASP A 450 -6.10 -19.98 25.05
CA ASP A 450 -5.52 -18.73 25.52
C ASP A 450 -4.83 -18.03 24.33
N GLU A 451 -3.86 -18.73 23.71
CA GLU A 451 -3.16 -18.34 22.48
C GLU A 451 -3.76 -19.04 21.25
N LEU A 452 -3.94 -18.33 20.14
CA LEU A 452 -4.52 -18.93 18.93
C LEU A 452 -3.51 -19.84 18.22
N PRO A 453 -3.93 -21.03 17.75
CA PRO A 453 -3.11 -21.80 16.82
C PRO A 453 -2.93 -21.02 15.51
N GLU A 454 -1.85 -21.32 14.77
CA GLU A 454 -1.44 -20.57 13.57
C GLU A 454 -2.58 -20.36 12.57
N TYR A 455 -3.35 -21.41 12.24
CA TYR A 455 -4.48 -21.31 11.32
C TYR A 455 -5.57 -20.34 11.80
N ALA A 456 -5.79 -20.26 13.12
CA ALA A 456 -6.79 -19.39 13.71
C ALA A 456 -6.28 -17.96 13.79
N ALA A 457 -4.98 -17.75 14.03
CA ALA A 457 -4.36 -16.44 13.93
C ALA A 457 -4.46 -15.89 12.49
N SER A 458 -4.11 -16.70 11.47
CA SER A 458 -4.29 -16.34 10.05
C SER A 458 -5.75 -16.03 9.70
N LEU A 459 -6.68 -16.87 10.15
CA LEU A 459 -8.11 -16.61 9.96
C LEU A 459 -8.57 -15.32 10.64
N LEU A 460 -8.12 -15.05 11.87
CA LEU A 460 -8.44 -13.81 12.58
C LEU A 460 -7.86 -12.59 11.85
N MET A 461 -6.60 -12.64 11.41
CA MET A 461 -5.99 -11.55 10.65
C MET A 461 -6.71 -11.27 9.34
N SER A 462 -7.20 -12.32 8.67
CA SER A 462 -8.02 -12.21 7.46
C SER A 462 -9.38 -11.58 7.76
N ASP A 463 -10.10 -12.07 8.77
CA ASP A 463 -11.42 -11.55 9.19
C ASP A 463 -11.32 -10.08 9.64
N MET A 464 -10.24 -9.71 10.34
CA MET A 464 -9.94 -8.35 10.79
C MET A 464 -9.28 -7.48 9.73
N LYS A 465 -9.03 -8.01 8.52
CA LYS A 465 -8.40 -7.31 7.38
C LYS A 465 -7.00 -6.74 7.66
N ILE A 466 -6.31 -7.27 8.66
CA ILE A 466 -4.96 -6.84 9.04
C ILE A 466 -3.85 -7.64 8.37
N ALA A 467 -4.16 -8.85 7.85
CA ALA A 467 -3.17 -9.76 7.27
C ALA A 467 -2.28 -9.10 6.19
N LYS A 468 -2.85 -8.24 5.34
CA LYS A 468 -2.12 -7.52 4.28
C LYS A 468 -1.08 -6.51 4.80
N TYR A 469 -1.20 -6.07 6.04
CA TYR A 469 -0.24 -5.14 6.63
C TYR A 469 0.91 -5.85 7.33
N MET A 470 0.79 -7.15 7.61
CA MET A 470 1.76 -7.90 8.39
C MET A 470 3.04 -8.16 7.61
N LYS A 471 4.19 -7.94 8.26
CA LYS A 471 5.51 -8.02 7.64
C LYS A 471 6.15 -9.39 7.83
N GLU A 472 6.79 -9.90 6.78
CA GLU A 472 7.57 -11.14 6.81
C GLU A 472 8.99 -10.92 6.26
N PRO A 473 10.07 -11.33 6.99
CA PRO A 473 10.03 -11.89 8.35
C PRO A 473 9.64 -10.83 9.39
N GLN A 474 8.99 -11.29 10.47
CA GLN A 474 8.62 -10.48 11.62
C GLN A 474 9.83 -9.82 12.31
N CYS A 475 9.60 -8.74 13.04
CA CYS A 475 10.63 -8.17 13.91
C CYS A 475 11.00 -9.14 15.05
N THR A 476 12.17 -8.94 15.67
CA THR A 476 12.67 -9.85 16.72
C THR A 476 12.73 -9.17 18.09
N ILE A 477 12.23 -9.88 19.09
CA ILE A 477 12.34 -9.51 20.51
C ILE A 477 13.52 -10.28 21.09
N ALA A 478 14.70 -9.67 21.10
CA ALA A 478 15.89 -10.29 21.69
C ALA A 478 15.88 -10.24 23.23
N SER A 479 15.37 -9.14 23.80
CA SER A 479 15.09 -8.98 25.23
C SER A 479 14.05 -7.87 25.43
N PRO A 480 13.05 -8.05 26.31
CA PRO A 480 12.07 -7.00 26.63
C PRO A 480 12.72 -5.69 27.07
N GLY A 481 12.07 -4.57 26.77
CA GLY A 481 12.49 -3.24 27.21
C GLY A 481 13.38 -2.50 26.22
N TRP A 482 14.15 -1.53 26.75
CA TRP A 482 14.95 -0.63 25.92
C TRP A 482 16.29 -1.25 25.52
N GLN A 483 16.49 -1.40 24.22
CA GLN A 483 17.76 -1.82 23.64
C GLN A 483 18.75 -0.66 23.56
N SER A 484 20.05 -0.99 23.50
CA SER A 484 21.08 -0.01 23.22
C SER A 484 20.91 0.55 21.82
N GLY A 485 20.37 1.76 21.73
CA GLY A 485 20.26 2.50 20.47
C GLY A 485 21.57 3.16 20.05
N GLY A 486 21.57 3.74 18.84
CA GLY A 486 22.69 4.53 18.32
C GLY A 486 22.66 6.01 18.69
N CYS A 487 21.70 6.44 19.52
CA CYS A 487 21.57 7.84 19.93
C CYS A 487 22.65 8.21 20.98
N PRO A 488 23.53 9.20 20.73
CA PRO A 488 24.51 9.64 21.71
C PRO A 488 23.93 10.47 22.86
N LEU A 489 22.67 10.92 22.75
CA LEU A 489 22.01 11.80 23.70
C LEU A 489 21.14 11.01 24.68
N ASN A 490 20.97 11.56 25.88
CA ASN A 490 20.10 10.96 26.87
C ASN A 490 18.65 11.33 26.57
N VAL A 491 17.85 10.33 26.21
CA VAL A 491 16.41 10.46 25.98
C VAL A 491 15.70 9.75 27.12
N ASP A 492 14.66 10.37 27.68
CA ASP A 492 13.87 9.75 28.74
C ASP A 492 13.14 8.51 28.22
N LYS A 493 13.21 7.42 29.00
CA LYS A 493 12.83 6.07 28.60
C LYS A 493 11.90 5.48 29.68
N PRO A 494 10.58 5.62 29.51
CA PRO A 494 9.60 5.02 30.41
C PRO A 494 9.78 3.50 30.52
N MET A 495 9.23 2.90 31.58
CA MET A 495 9.15 1.44 31.67
C MET A 495 8.20 0.92 30.59
N LEU A 496 8.67 -0.01 29.76
CA LEU A 496 7.88 -0.63 28.70
C LEU A 496 7.16 -1.88 29.22
N HIS A 497 6.08 -2.26 28.54
CA HIS A 497 5.43 -3.56 28.75
C HIS A 497 6.38 -4.72 28.42
N ASP A 498 6.22 -5.88 29.06
CA ASP A 498 7.11 -7.05 28.89
C ASP A 498 7.11 -7.61 27.46
N ASN A 499 6.03 -7.38 26.71
CA ASN A 499 5.89 -7.77 25.30
C ASN A 499 6.40 -6.70 24.32
N VAL A 500 7.06 -5.64 24.78
CA VAL A 500 7.55 -4.53 23.95
C VAL A 500 9.05 -4.35 24.08
N THR A 501 9.72 -4.24 22.94
CA THR A 501 11.15 -3.92 22.86
C THR A 501 11.36 -2.72 21.97
N CYS A 502 12.03 -1.67 22.46
CA CYS A 502 12.24 -0.45 21.69
C CYS A 502 13.70 0.00 21.65
N GLN A 503 14.05 0.73 20.60
CA GLN A 503 15.33 1.43 20.47
C GLN A 503 15.10 2.86 19.95
N VAL A 504 15.76 3.83 20.58
CA VAL A 504 15.85 5.19 20.04
C VAL A 504 16.84 5.18 18.88
N THR A 505 16.47 5.79 17.76
CA THR A 505 17.28 5.80 16.54
C THR A 505 18.57 6.63 16.70
N SER A 506 19.55 6.41 15.84
CA SER A 506 20.82 7.17 15.85
C SER A 506 20.68 8.65 15.49
N SER A 507 19.54 9.05 14.93
CA SER A 507 19.20 10.46 14.74
C SER A 507 18.81 11.16 16.05
N CYS A 508 18.46 10.41 17.11
CA CYS A 508 17.87 10.89 18.36
C CYS A 508 16.48 11.55 18.22
N THR A 509 15.84 11.39 17.06
CA THR A 509 14.54 11.99 16.72
C THR A 509 13.47 10.94 16.42
N GLY A 510 13.71 9.67 16.75
CA GLY A 510 12.76 8.62 16.47
C GLY A 510 12.96 7.37 17.33
N VAL A 511 12.02 6.45 17.22
CA VAL A 511 12.00 5.18 17.93
C VAL A 511 11.56 4.07 16.99
N LYS A 512 12.13 2.87 17.21
CA LYS A 512 11.71 1.63 16.57
C LYS A 512 11.37 0.63 17.66
N CYS A 513 10.15 0.10 17.63
CA CYS A 513 9.64 -0.86 18.59
C CYS A 513 9.25 -2.16 17.88
N CYS A 514 9.42 -3.28 18.58
CA CYS A 514 8.91 -4.58 18.21
C CYS A 514 7.96 -5.03 19.32
N VAL A 515 6.72 -5.31 18.97
CA VAL A 515 5.61 -5.57 19.90
C VAL A 515 5.08 -6.98 19.67
N TYR A 516 5.11 -7.82 20.69
CA TYR A 516 4.49 -9.13 20.66
C TYR A 516 3.02 -9.04 21.07
N THR A 517 2.16 -9.73 20.33
CA THR A 517 0.74 -9.91 20.63
C THR A 517 0.45 -11.39 20.87
N GLU A 518 -0.22 -11.68 21.98
CA GLU A 518 -0.49 -13.06 22.40
C GLU A 518 -1.57 -13.69 21.52
N GLU A 519 -2.65 -12.96 21.17
CA GLU A 519 -3.75 -13.50 20.37
C GLU A 519 -3.29 -13.97 18.99
N LEU A 520 -2.35 -13.26 18.36
CA LEU A 520 -1.85 -13.64 17.03
C LEU A 520 -0.59 -14.50 17.09
N ASN A 521 0.08 -14.55 18.24
CA ASN A 521 1.43 -15.10 18.39
C ASN A 521 2.41 -14.53 17.35
N ARG A 522 2.45 -13.20 17.24
CA ARG A 522 3.26 -12.50 16.23
C ARG A 522 3.92 -11.26 16.80
N ASN A 523 5.07 -10.92 16.23
CA ASN A 523 5.75 -9.66 16.49
C ASN A 523 5.44 -8.63 15.40
N ILE A 524 5.11 -7.42 15.82
CA ILE A 524 4.71 -6.29 14.98
C ILE A 524 5.75 -5.17 15.09
N ASP A 525 6.24 -4.68 13.96
CA ASP A 525 7.26 -3.63 13.84
C ASP A 525 6.60 -2.25 13.86
N VAL A 526 6.85 -1.41 14.88
CA VAL A 526 6.23 -0.07 15.00
C VAL A 526 7.29 1.01 15.09
N HIS A 527 7.33 1.93 14.12
CA HIS A 527 8.33 3.01 14.06
C HIS A 527 7.67 4.39 14.10
N LEU A 528 8.33 5.34 14.77
CA LEU A 528 8.09 6.78 14.63
C LEU A 528 9.43 7.44 14.33
N LEU A 529 9.56 8.05 13.15
CA LEU A 529 10.79 8.68 12.68
C LEU A 529 10.50 10.14 12.33
N LEU A 530 11.12 11.08 13.04
CA LEU A 530 11.12 12.49 12.67
C LEU A 530 12.43 12.86 11.99
N ASN A 531 12.34 13.54 10.86
CA ASN A 531 13.47 14.18 10.21
C ASN A 531 13.23 15.70 10.13
N PRO A 532 13.90 16.50 10.99
CA PRO A 532 13.74 17.95 10.97
C PRO A 532 14.33 18.60 9.72
N CYS A 533 15.27 17.95 9.03
CA CYS A 533 15.92 18.53 7.84
C CYS A 533 15.13 18.25 6.57
N ASP A 534 14.59 17.04 6.44
CA ASP A 534 13.68 16.70 5.34
C ASP A 534 12.22 17.13 5.63
N GLN A 535 11.98 17.77 6.78
CA GLN A 535 10.68 18.21 7.26
C GLN A 535 9.61 17.11 7.12
N SER A 536 9.93 15.91 7.63
CA SER A 536 9.08 14.73 7.48
C SER A 536 8.90 13.94 8.77
N LEU A 537 7.70 13.38 8.91
CA LEU A 537 7.29 12.39 9.89
C LEU A 537 6.96 11.09 9.15
N SER A 538 7.58 9.99 9.54
CA SER A 538 7.23 8.65 9.08
C SER A 538 6.77 7.81 10.27
N LEU A 539 5.58 7.25 10.15
CA LEU A 539 4.99 6.29 11.08
C LEU A 539 4.78 4.97 10.37
N THR A 540 5.15 3.87 11.02
CA THR A 540 5.07 2.54 10.42
C THR A 540 4.48 1.56 11.42
N ILE A 541 3.55 0.72 10.97
CA ILE A 541 3.11 -0.50 11.63
C ILE A 541 3.26 -1.64 10.61
N ASP A 542 4.31 -2.43 10.72
CA ASP A 542 4.74 -3.43 9.73
C ASP A 542 4.85 -2.83 8.30
N TYR A 543 4.01 -3.23 7.35
CA TYR A 543 3.98 -2.65 6.00
C TYR A 543 3.07 -1.42 5.90
N LEU A 544 2.24 -1.14 6.92
CA LEU A 544 1.40 0.05 6.93
C LEU A 544 2.26 1.27 7.26
N GLU A 545 2.56 2.08 6.25
CA GLU A 545 3.37 3.30 6.40
C GLU A 545 2.52 4.55 6.19
N TYR A 546 2.83 5.59 6.97
CA TYR A 546 2.22 6.89 6.89
C TYR A 546 3.30 7.97 6.96
N ASN A 547 3.49 8.64 5.83
CA ASN A 547 4.44 9.73 5.68
C ASN A 547 3.71 11.07 5.63
N ARG A 548 4.15 12.03 6.43
CA ARG A 548 3.63 13.40 6.45
C ARG A 548 4.74 14.42 6.40
N SER A 549 4.49 15.48 5.64
CA SER A 549 5.26 16.71 5.73
C SER A 549 5.02 17.36 7.10
N LEU A 550 6.08 17.87 7.71
CA LEU A 550 6.04 18.65 8.94
C LEU A 550 5.63 20.11 8.69
N PHE A 551 5.66 20.60 7.43
CA PHE A 551 5.26 21.97 7.10
C PHE A 551 3.78 22.25 7.43
N ASP A 552 2.91 21.28 7.15
CA ASP A 552 1.46 21.40 7.35
C ASP A 552 0.99 20.53 8.53
N PHE A 553 1.91 20.12 9.41
CA PHE A 553 1.62 19.27 10.56
C PHE A 553 1.05 20.08 11.73
N ASP A 554 -0.02 19.59 12.34
CA ASP A 554 -0.67 20.22 13.48
C ASP A 554 0.05 19.83 14.79
N PHE A 555 1.12 20.57 15.11
CA PHE A 555 1.90 20.38 16.33
C PHE A 555 1.08 20.64 17.59
N GLY A 556 1.28 19.81 18.61
CA GLY A 556 0.62 19.93 19.90
C GLY A 556 -0.79 19.37 19.98
N SER A 557 -1.26 18.75 18.90
CA SER A 557 -2.52 18.01 18.83
C SER A 557 -2.29 16.50 18.96
N LEU A 558 -3.24 15.80 19.59
CA LEU A 558 -3.25 14.33 19.64
C LEU A 558 -3.60 13.78 18.25
N GLN A 559 -2.73 12.92 17.74
CA GLN A 559 -2.85 12.26 16.46
C GLN A 559 -2.98 10.74 16.65
N GLN A 560 -3.64 10.09 15.69
CA GLN A 560 -4.00 8.67 15.75
C GLN A 560 -3.59 7.97 14.46
N PHE A 561 -2.88 6.86 14.57
CA PHE A 561 -2.48 6.02 13.43
C PHE A 561 -2.70 4.54 13.73
N TYR A 562 -3.72 3.96 13.10
CA TYR A 562 -4.25 2.64 13.48
C TYR A 562 -4.22 1.63 12.32
N MET A 563 -3.91 0.37 12.64
CA MET A 563 -4.09 -0.78 11.76
C MET A 563 -5.42 -1.47 12.09
N GLU A 564 -6.49 -1.10 11.36
CA GLU A 564 -7.87 -1.60 11.55
C GLU A 564 -8.34 -1.60 13.02
N ASN A 565 -7.85 -0.61 13.78
CA ASN A 565 -8.10 -0.42 15.21
C ASN A 565 -7.60 -1.56 16.13
N VAL A 566 -6.88 -2.55 15.59
CA VAL A 566 -6.22 -3.65 16.32
C VAL A 566 -4.90 -3.17 16.90
N VAL A 567 -4.03 -2.59 16.07
CA VAL A 567 -2.81 -1.91 16.52
C VAL A 567 -3.05 -0.41 16.50
N ARG A 568 -2.82 0.26 17.63
CA ARG A 568 -3.07 1.69 17.79
C ARG A 568 -1.80 2.41 18.18
N VAL A 569 -1.46 3.46 17.43
CA VAL A 569 -0.41 4.40 17.78
C VAL A 569 -1.05 5.77 18.00
N ASP A 570 -1.10 6.17 19.26
CA ASP A 570 -1.51 7.52 19.67
C ASP A 570 -0.25 8.33 19.94
N TYR A 571 -0.14 9.50 19.32
CA TYR A 571 1.05 10.33 19.47
C TYR A 571 0.72 11.82 19.44
N MET A 572 1.56 12.61 20.10
CA MET A 572 1.49 14.06 20.12
C MET A 572 2.91 14.59 20.06
N ILE A 573 3.15 15.56 19.18
CA ILE A 573 4.48 16.12 18.93
C ILE A 573 4.37 17.63 19.04
N TYR A 574 5.16 18.24 19.91
CA TYR A 574 5.38 19.68 19.94
C TYR A 574 6.74 19.99 19.34
N ASP A 575 6.78 20.98 18.47
CA ASP A 575 8.02 21.57 17.98
C ASP A 575 8.51 22.64 18.97
N LEU A 576 9.69 22.43 19.56
CA LEU A 576 10.44 23.45 20.30
C LEU A 576 11.53 23.98 19.35
N THR A 577 11.18 24.99 18.57
CA THR A 577 11.97 25.46 17.43
C THR A 577 13.27 26.07 17.90
N ASN A 578 13.19 26.93 18.92
CA ASN A 578 14.34 27.69 19.44
C ASN A 578 15.33 26.81 20.19
N GLU A 579 14.86 25.74 20.84
CA GLU A 579 15.66 24.79 21.62
C GLU A 579 16.17 23.62 20.79
N PHE A 580 15.87 23.60 19.49
CA PHE A 580 16.21 22.50 18.57
C PHE A 580 15.75 21.13 19.11
N GLN A 581 14.52 21.06 19.60
CA GLN A 581 13.98 19.86 20.26
C GLN A 581 12.55 19.55 19.79
N TYR A 582 12.15 18.30 19.93
CA TYR A 582 10.75 17.89 19.91
C TYR A 582 10.36 17.38 21.29
N LEU A 583 9.17 17.73 21.74
CA LEU A 583 8.55 17.09 22.89
C LEU A 583 7.51 16.09 22.39
N VAL A 584 7.70 14.81 22.72
CA VAL A 584 6.89 13.72 22.16
C VAL A 584 6.20 12.91 23.26
N ASP A 585 4.90 12.70 23.07
CA ASP A 585 4.12 11.66 23.75
C ASP A 585 3.76 10.59 22.71
N MET A 586 3.94 9.32 23.06
CA MET A 586 3.61 8.20 22.17
C MET A 586 3.18 6.98 22.99
N ASN A 587 2.03 6.42 22.66
CA ASN A 587 1.50 5.20 23.23
C ASN A 587 1.21 4.17 22.14
N ILE A 588 1.54 2.91 22.39
CA ILE A 588 1.19 1.78 21.53
C ILE A 588 0.20 0.89 22.27
N SER A 589 -0.92 0.55 21.64
CA SER A 589 -1.90 -0.38 22.17
C SER A 589 -2.25 -1.50 21.19
N ILE A 590 -2.51 -2.71 21.70
CA ILE A 590 -3.03 -3.85 20.97
C ILE A 590 -4.40 -4.22 21.52
N CYS A 591 -5.43 -4.19 20.68
CA CYS A 591 -6.82 -4.23 21.13
C CYS A 591 -7.63 -5.22 20.30
N TYR A 592 -8.37 -6.11 20.98
CA TYR A 592 -9.23 -7.12 20.36
C TYR A 592 -10.70 -7.02 20.79
N GLU A 593 -11.04 -5.97 21.54
CA GLU A 593 -12.35 -5.73 22.09
C GLU A 593 -12.78 -4.29 21.80
N SER A 594 -13.98 -4.08 21.28
CA SER A 594 -14.49 -2.74 20.97
C SER A 594 -14.93 -1.95 22.19
N SER A 595 -15.17 -2.62 23.32
CA SER A 595 -15.75 -2.02 24.53
C SER A 595 -15.04 -2.42 25.83
N ALA A 596 -13.96 -3.18 25.74
CA ALA A 596 -13.10 -3.55 26.86
C ALA A 596 -11.72 -2.89 26.72
N PRO A 597 -10.90 -2.86 27.79
CA PRO A 597 -9.51 -2.44 27.70
C PRO A 597 -8.73 -3.25 26.66
N CYS A 598 -7.69 -2.64 26.11
CA CYS A 598 -6.77 -3.31 25.20
C CYS A 598 -5.99 -4.41 25.94
N GLU A 599 -5.59 -5.46 25.21
CA GLU A 599 -4.74 -6.55 25.71
C GLU A 599 -3.41 -5.98 26.20
N LEU A 600 -2.85 -5.06 25.41
CA LEU A 600 -1.58 -4.41 25.68
C LEU A 600 -1.73 -2.89 25.54
N GLU A 601 -1.16 -2.15 26.48
CA GLU A 601 -0.93 -0.71 26.39
C GLU A 601 0.48 -0.40 26.92
N SER A 602 1.31 0.27 26.12
CA SER A 602 2.68 0.62 26.48
C SER A 602 2.99 2.07 26.09
N MET A 603 3.24 2.89 27.10
CA MET A 603 3.69 4.27 26.94
C MET A 603 5.16 4.28 26.51
N ILE A 604 5.40 4.55 25.22
CA ILE A 604 6.74 4.54 24.63
C ILE A 604 7.47 5.83 24.96
N PHE A 605 6.79 6.97 24.84
CA PHE A 605 7.29 8.27 25.23
C PHE A 605 6.26 8.99 26.09
N HIS A 606 6.75 9.68 27.11
CA HIS A 606 5.94 10.52 28.00
C HIS A 606 6.61 11.85 28.20
N SER A 607 6.15 12.85 27.46
CA SER A 607 6.77 14.18 27.39
C SER A 607 8.29 14.06 27.23
N SER A 608 8.71 13.14 26.35
CA SER A 608 10.12 12.82 26.13
C SER A 608 10.72 13.84 25.17
N VAL A 609 11.90 14.36 25.53
CA VAL A 609 12.63 15.31 24.69
C VAL A 609 13.48 14.55 23.67
N LEU A 610 13.24 14.81 22.40
CA LEU A 610 14.01 14.32 21.26
C LEU A 610 14.79 15.48 20.64
N TYR A 611 16.09 15.31 20.45
CA TYR A 611 16.98 16.40 20.06
C TYR A 611 17.15 16.46 18.54
N LYS A 612 16.88 17.62 17.95
CA LYS A 612 17.14 17.89 16.53
C LYS A 612 18.63 18.09 16.33
N LYS A 613 19.13 17.62 15.19
CA LYS A 613 20.47 18.00 14.72
C LYS A 613 20.35 19.28 13.89
N PRO A 614 21.32 20.20 13.97
CA PRO A 614 21.37 21.34 13.05
C PRO A 614 21.42 20.83 11.61
N CYS A 615 20.56 21.37 10.77
CA CYS A 615 20.50 21.02 9.36
C CYS A 615 21.60 21.75 8.58
N GLN A 616 22.12 21.08 7.56
CA GLN A 616 23.03 21.73 6.62
C GLN A 616 22.20 22.63 5.72
N TRP A 617 22.62 23.89 5.60
CA TRP A 617 21.96 24.87 4.75
C TRP A 617 22.07 24.50 3.26
N LYS A 618 23.19 23.85 2.91
CA LYS A 618 23.49 23.37 1.56
C LYS A 618 23.70 21.87 1.59
N THR A 619 22.84 21.11 0.94
CA THR A 619 22.92 19.65 0.85
C THR A 619 23.32 19.15 -0.53
N GLY A 620 23.13 19.95 -1.58
CA GLY A 620 23.20 19.51 -2.97
C GLY A 620 22.03 18.60 -3.35
N PHE A 621 22.09 18.04 -4.55
CA PHE A 621 21.08 17.10 -5.04
C PHE A 621 21.02 15.84 -4.19
N ARG A 622 19.80 15.34 -3.96
CA ARG A 622 19.56 14.11 -3.20
C ARG A 622 20.19 12.89 -3.86
N ASP A 623 20.13 12.79 -5.18
CA ASP A 623 21.04 11.97 -5.97
C ASP A 623 22.29 12.81 -6.32
N PRO A 624 23.46 12.50 -5.74
CA PRO A 624 24.69 13.25 -6.00
C PRO A 624 25.15 13.19 -7.45
N ASN A 625 24.61 12.28 -8.27
CA ASN A 625 24.92 12.14 -9.69
C ASN A 625 23.77 12.62 -10.60
N PHE A 626 22.76 13.28 -10.05
CA PHE A 626 21.63 13.75 -10.84
C PHE A 626 22.10 14.63 -12.00
N SER A 627 21.54 14.35 -13.18
CA SER A 627 21.70 15.12 -14.41
C SER A 627 20.37 15.08 -15.15
N GLU A 628 19.88 16.23 -15.57
CA GLU A 628 18.64 16.36 -16.33
C GLU A 628 18.69 15.56 -17.63
N SER A 629 19.83 15.64 -18.32
CA SER A 629 20.06 14.90 -19.55
C SER A 629 20.10 13.38 -19.33
N GLY A 630 20.66 12.94 -18.20
CA GLY A 630 20.66 11.54 -17.78
C GLY A 630 19.24 11.05 -17.51
N TRP A 631 18.50 11.80 -16.69
CA TRP A 631 17.10 11.54 -16.35
C TRP A 631 16.20 11.48 -17.60
N ARG A 632 16.36 12.39 -18.57
CA ARG A 632 15.61 12.34 -19.84
C ARG A 632 15.86 11.04 -20.61
N ASN A 633 17.11 10.60 -20.67
CA ASN A 633 17.46 9.35 -21.35
C ASN A 633 16.83 8.14 -20.65
N GLU A 634 16.83 8.12 -19.32
CA GLU A 634 16.17 7.07 -18.53
C GLU A 634 14.66 7.03 -18.77
N MET A 635 14.02 8.21 -18.88
CA MET A 635 12.59 8.36 -19.14
C MET A 635 12.22 8.23 -20.64
N ASN A 636 13.18 7.96 -21.53
CA ASN A 636 13.00 7.95 -22.99
C ASN A 636 12.40 9.24 -23.56
N ILE A 637 12.70 10.39 -22.94
CA ILE A 637 12.28 11.71 -23.40
C ILE A 637 13.36 12.27 -24.33
N THR A 638 12.96 12.74 -25.51
CA THR A 638 13.90 13.38 -26.44
C THR A 638 14.42 14.70 -25.87
N SER A 639 15.72 14.96 -26.05
CA SER A 639 16.45 16.07 -25.42
C SER A 639 15.89 17.46 -25.70
N ASP A 640 15.16 17.65 -26.82
CA ASP A 640 14.59 18.94 -27.23
C ASP A 640 13.06 19.04 -27.04
N ALA A 641 12.42 18.01 -26.46
CA ALA A 641 10.98 18.01 -26.26
C ALA A 641 10.58 18.84 -25.03
N GLN A 642 9.56 19.69 -25.20
CA GLN A 642 8.85 20.30 -24.09
C GLN A 642 8.27 19.19 -23.20
N LEU A 643 8.48 19.30 -21.88
CA LEU A 643 7.96 18.34 -20.92
C LEU A 643 6.44 18.44 -20.86
N PHE A 644 5.76 17.29 -20.94
CA PHE A 644 4.33 17.23 -20.66
C PHE A 644 4.09 17.28 -19.14
N PRO A 645 2.86 17.58 -18.67
CA PRO A 645 2.57 17.65 -17.23
C PRO A 645 2.99 16.40 -16.45
N VAL A 646 2.91 15.21 -17.06
CA VAL A 646 3.37 13.96 -16.45
C VAL A 646 4.89 13.92 -16.26
N ASP A 647 5.65 14.40 -17.24
CA ASP A 647 7.11 14.44 -17.16
C ASP A 647 7.58 15.48 -16.13
N ILE A 648 6.85 16.60 -16.02
CA ILE A 648 7.09 17.61 -14.98
C ILE A 648 6.88 17.01 -13.59
N ALA A 649 5.82 16.23 -13.39
CA ALA A 649 5.57 15.56 -12.11
C ALA A 649 6.69 14.55 -11.78
N ARG A 650 7.14 13.74 -12.75
CA ARG A 650 8.29 12.83 -12.59
C ARG A 650 9.59 13.56 -12.29
N LEU A 651 9.85 14.70 -12.94
CA LEU A 651 11.04 15.52 -12.68
C LEU A 651 10.98 16.13 -11.27
N THR A 652 9.82 16.61 -10.85
CA THR A 652 9.58 17.15 -9.50
C THR A 652 9.82 16.10 -8.42
N GLU A 653 9.37 14.86 -8.66
CA GLU A 653 9.64 13.70 -7.80
C GLU A 653 11.15 13.39 -7.72
N ALA A 654 11.82 13.33 -8.88
CA ALA A 654 13.27 13.03 -8.95
C ALA A 654 14.13 14.09 -8.25
N LEU A 655 13.74 15.37 -8.33
CA LEU A 655 14.40 16.48 -7.67
C LEU A 655 14.03 16.62 -6.18
N TYR A 656 13.00 15.90 -5.72
CA TYR A 656 12.50 15.93 -4.35
C TYR A 656 12.00 17.32 -3.87
N VAL A 657 11.61 18.20 -4.79
CA VAL A 657 11.23 19.59 -4.45
C VAL A 657 9.75 19.81 -4.21
N GLY A 658 8.89 18.87 -4.62
CA GLY A 658 7.43 19.03 -4.51
C GLY A 658 6.90 19.29 -3.10
N PRO A 659 7.36 18.61 -2.01
CA PRO A 659 6.83 18.86 -0.67
C PRO A 659 7.16 20.26 -0.13
N TYR A 660 8.15 20.90 -0.74
CA TYR A 660 8.67 22.19 -0.31
C TYR A 660 7.97 23.34 -1.04
N GLN A 661 7.31 23.10 -2.17
CA GLN A 661 6.62 24.16 -2.93
C GLN A 661 5.53 24.85 -2.10
N ALA A 662 5.46 26.17 -2.19
CA ALA A 662 4.47 26.98 -1.50
C ALA A 662 3.06 26.69 -2.02
N ASP A 663 2.08 26.69 -1.11
CA ASP A 663 0.67 26.42 -1.45
C ASP A 663 0.09 27.45 -2.41
N THR A 664 0.63 28.67 -2.37
CA THR A 664 0.28 29.75 -3.28
C THR A 664 1.50 30.11 -4.11
N LEU A 665 1.43 29.82 -5.42
CA LEU A 665 2.47 30.19 -6.37
C LEU A 665 2.69 31.71 -6.34
N CYS A 666 3.95 32.12 -6.22
CA CYS A 666 4.29 33.53 -6.37
C CYS A 666 4.00 33.97 -7.82
N GLN A 667 3.50 35.19 -8.01
CA GLN A 667 3.19 35.70 -9.34
C GLN A 667 3.82 37.08 -9.50
N GLY A 668 4.85 37.18 -10.35
CA GLY A 668 5.60 38.42 -10.54
C GLY A 668 4.77 39.60 -11.09
N TYR A 669 3.56 39.37 -11.61
CA TYR A 669 2.68 40.46 -12.05
C TYR A 669 1.72 40.95 -10.96
N ASN A 670 1.55 40.19 -9.87
CA ASN A 670 0.71 40.55 -8.74
C ASN A 670 1.48 41.30 -7.66
N SER A 671 0.73 41.81 -6.68
CA SER A 671 1.31 42.29 -5.42
C SER A 671 2.10 41.16 -4.74
N PRO A 672 3.28 41.43 -4.15
CA PRO A 672 3.85 42.75 -3.94
C PRO A 672 4.62 43.32 -5.13
N TYR A 673 4.91 42.56 -6.19
CA TYR A 673 5.82 42.91 -7.29
C TYR A 673 5.29 43.93 -8.31
N THR A 674 4.01 44.30 -8.26
CA THR A 674 3.39 45.25 -9.18
C THR A 674 4.13 46.59 -9.19
N GLY A 675 4.48 47.08 -10.39
CA GLY A 675 5.21 48.34 -10.57
C GLY A 675 6.72 48.23 -10.47
N ALA A 676 7.29 47.00 -10.46
CA ALA A 676 8.72 46.78 -10.49
C ALA A 676 9.39 47.40 -11.74
N ILE A 677 10.55 48.02 -11.55
CA ILE A 677 11.41 48.60 -12.59
C ILE A 677 12.72 47.80 -12.59
N ASN A 678 13.16 47.35 -13.77
CA ASN A 678 14.34 46.46 -13.92
C ASN A 678 14.29 45.22 -13.01
N GLY A 679 13.07 44.69 -12.80
CA GLY A 679 12.79 43.54 -11.93
C GLY A 679 12.70 43.86 -10.44
N TRP A 680 12.90 45.10 -9.99
CA TRP A 680 12.82 45.48 -8.58
C TRP A 680 11.61 46.36 -8.29
N LYS A 681 10.86 46.02 -7.24
CA LYS A 681 10.03 46.97 -6.52
C LYS A 681 10.69 47.28 -5.18
N ASP A 682 11.38 48.40 -5.12
CA ASP A 682 12.10 48.86 -3.95
C ASP A 682 11.39 50.06 -3.31
N GLU A 683 10.82 49.86 -2.12
CA GLU A 683 10.16 50.90 -1.33
C GLU A 683 11.09 51.50 -0.27
N CYS A 684 12.31 50.97 -0.15
CA CYS A 684 13.28 51.21 0.91
C CYS A 684 14.50 52.02 0.43
N SER A 685 14.63 52.20 -0.89
CA SER A 685 15.72 52.93 -1.55
C SER A 685 17.10 52.28 -1.31
N ALA A 686 17.16 50.96 -1.46
CA ALA A 686 18.38 50.18 -1.38
C ALA A 686 19.38 50.59 -2.48
N SER A 687 20.67 50.66 -2.14
CA SER A 687 21.73 50.99 -3.10
C SER A 687 22.31 49.74 -3.77
N ASN A 688 22.93 49.89 -4.95
CA ASN A 688 23.69 48.82 -5.63
C ASN A 688 22.87 47.56 -6.02
N LEU A 689 21.56 47.73 -6.28
CA LEU A 689 20.74 46.70 -6.93
C LEU A 689 21.20 46.48 -8.37
N LYS A 690 21.24 45.22 -8.83
CA LYS A 690 21.53 44.89 -10.24
C LYS A 690 20.23 44.74 -11.03
N ASP A 691 20.28 45.06 -12.32
CA ASP A 691 19.14 44.81 -13.22
C ASP A 691 18.87 43.30 -13.29
N LEU A 692 17.62 42.89 -13.02
CA LEU A 692 17.20 41.50 -13.10
C LEU A 692 16.57 41.20 -14.47
N PRO A 693 16.63 39.94 -14.94
CA PRO A 693 15.87 39.52 -16.11
C PRO A 693 14.36 39.53 -15.80
N SER A 694 13.71 40.66 -16.05
CA SER A 694 12.35 40.98 -15.59
C SER A 694 11.23 40.05 -16.09
N ASP A 695 11.52 39.26 -17.12
CA ASP A 695 10.60 38.27 -17.70
C ASP A 695 10.54 36.99 -16.88
N ILE A 696 11.61 36.66 -16.14
CA ILE A 696 11.72 35.41 -15.36
C ILE A 696 11.92 35.65 -13.87
N MET A 697 12.23 36.88 -13.43
CA MET A 697 12.44 37.16 -12.02
C MET A 697 12.01 38.56 -11.63
N LYS A 698 11.33 38.66 -10.48
CA LYS A 698 10.99 39.95 -9.86
C LYS A 698 11.16 39.89 -8.35
N CYS A 699 11.69 40.96 -7.80
CA CYS A 699 11.99 41.08 -6.38
C CYS A 699 11.31 42.29 -5.74
N TYR A 700 11.03 42.17 -4.46
CA TYR A 700 10.38 43.17 -3.62
C TYR A 700 11.21 43.43 -2.36
N ILE A 701 11.40 44.71 -2.06
CA ILE A 701 11.98 45.20 -0.80
C ILE A 701 10.98 46.19 -0.19
N PRO A 702 10.42 45.91 1.00
CA PRO A 702 9.46 46.79 1.66
C PRO A 702 10.13 48.05 2.20
N ALA A 703 9.34 49.08 2.49
CA ALA A 703 9.83 50.35 3.06
C ALA A 703 10.62 50.19 4.38
N THR A 704 10.44 49.09 5.11
CA THR A 704 11.17 48.77 6.35
C THR A 704 12.59 48.29 6.12
N CYS A 705 12.99 47.97 4.87
CA CYS A 705 14.26 47.31 4.53
C CYS A 705 14.49 46.01 5.33
N SER A 706 13.43 45.34 5.79
CA SER A 706 13.54 44.19 6.69
C SER A 706 13.79 42.87 5.96
N PHE A 707 13.32 42.74 4.71
CA PHE A 707 13.48 41.52 3.94
C PHE A 707 13.61 41.80 2.45
N ILE A 708 14.10 40.80 1.73
CA ILE A 708 14.16 40.76 0.28
C ILE A 708 13.39 39.53 -0.15
N ARG A 709 12.35 39.69 -0.97
CA ARG A 709 11.54 38.58 -1.48
C ARG A 709 11.57 38.56 -2.98
N CYS A 710 11.85 37.41 -3.59
CA CYS A 710 11.97 37.27 -5.04
C CYS A 710 11.13 36.11 -5.54
N CYS A 711 10.39 36.34 -6.62
CA CYS A 711 9.66 35.34 -7.37
C CYS A 711 10.40 35.04 -8.69
N HIS A 712 10.74 33.79 -8.93
CA HIS A 712 11.60 33.32 -10.01
C HIS A 712 10.92 32.19 -10.81
N GLU A 713 10.72 32.36 -12.10
CA GLU A 713 10.17 31.33 -12.99
C GLU A 713 11.16 30.17 -13.17
N VAL A 714 10.78 28.95 -12.80
CA VAL A 714 11.62 27.75 -12.94
C VAL A 714 11.22 27.01 -14.21
N GLY A 715 11.92 27.32 -15.31
CA GLY A 715 11.50 27.00 -16.68
C GLY A 715 11.11 25.54 -16.95
N LEU A 716 11.90 24.55 -16.52
CA LEU A 716 11.60 23.12 -16.77
C LEU A 716 10.44 22.59 -15.91
N LEU A 717 10.29 23.10 -14.69
CA LEU A 717 9.18 22.71 -13.81
C LEU A 717 7.88 23.45 -14.14
N GLY A 718 7.95 24.50 -14.96
CA GLY A 718 6.79 25.30 -15.36
C GLY A 718 6.08 25.99 -14.18
N THR A 719 6.75 26.13 -13.04
CA THR A 719 6.21 26.71 -11.81
C THR A 719 7.17 27.76 -11.27
N PRO A 720 6.69 28.93 -10.83
CA PRO A 720 7.53 29.95 -10.22
C PRO A 720 7.86 29.57 -8.79
N MET A 721 9.07 29.92 -8.36
CA MET A 721 9.55 29.72 -6.99
C MET A 721 9.81 31.06 -6.27
N GLU A 722 9.42 31.14 -4.99
CA GLU A 722 9.69 32.23 -4.08
C GLU A 722 10.93 31.97 -3.21
N THR A 723 11.73 33.01 -3.06
CA THR A 723 12.85 33.06 -2.11
C THR A 723 12.73 34.30 -1.24
N GLU A 724 13.16 34.20 0.02
CA GLU A 724 13.17 35.32 0.95
C GLU A 724 14.42 35.32 1.82
N LEU A 725 14.96 36.52 2.05
CA LEU A 725 16.01 36.80 3.03
C LEU A 725 15.50 37.89 3.96
N GLU A 726 15.19 37.56 5.21
CA GLU A 726 14.71 38.48 6.24
C GLU A 726 15.78 38.70 7.32
N ILE A 727 16.09 39.97 7.57
CA ILE A 727 17.06 40.41 8.58
C ILE A 727 16.28 41.17 9.66
N ASP A 728 15.79 40.45 10.67
CA ASP A 728 15.01 41.04 11.75
C ASP A 728 15.90 41.57 12.87
N SER A 729 16.28 42.86 12.73
CA SER A 729 17.06 43.55 13.75
C SER A 729 16.35 43.79 15.09
N CYS A 730 15.04 43.58 15.16
CA CYS A 730 14.27 43.78 16.40
C CYS A 730 14.15 42.51 17.22
N ASN A 731 14.07 41.36 16.56
CA ASN A 731 14.07 40.05 17.21
C ASN A 731 15.45 39.36 17.20
N PHE A 732 16.47 40.00 16.61
CA PHE A 732 17.83 39.49 16.49
C PHE A 732 17.91 38.15 15.75
N GLU A 733 17.15 38.01 14.67
CA GLU A 733 17.03 36.77 13.91
C GLU A 733 17.25 37.02 12.42
N LEU A 734 17.97 36.10 11.78
CA LEU A 734 18.08 35.98 10.33
C LEU A 734 17.17 34.83 9.89
N SER A 735 16.23 35.09 8.98
CA SER A 735 15.47 34.05 8.30
C SER A 735 15.86 33.99 6.83
N VAL A 736 16.10 32.77 6.34
CA VAL A 736 16.38 32.49 4.93
C VAL A 736 15.44 31.41 4.45
N ARG A 737 14.68 31.72 3.41
CA ARG A 737 13.59 30.87 2.91
C ARG A 737 13.71 30.62 1.41
N ILE A 738 13.52 29.37 1.02
CA ILE A 738 13.27 28.94 -0.36
C ILE A 738 11.98 28.12 -0.32
N GLU A 739 10.92 28.62 -0.94
CA GLU A 739 9.57 28.06 -0.80
C GLU A 739 9.13 27.88 0.68
N LYS A 740 8.69 26.68 1.08
CA LYS A 740 8.39 26.31 2.48
C LYS A 740 9.64 26.02 3.30
N LEU A 741 10.80 25.76 2.68
CA LEU A 741 12.05 25.51 3.41
C LEU A 741 12.56 26.81 4.02
N GLU A 742 12.59 26.89 5.34
CA GLU A 742 13.04 28.07 6.08
C GLU A 742 14.10 27.69 7.13
N PHE A 743 15.18 28.47 7.19
CA PHE A 743 16.15 28.43 8.27
C PHE A 743 16.13 29.74 9.04
N LYS A 744 15.94 29.63 10.35
CA LYS A 744 16.04 30.75 11.28
C LYS A 744 17.31 30.60 12.11
N VAL A 745 18.12 31.64 12.11
CA VAL A 745 19.35 31.68 12.91
C VAL A 745 19.42 32.97 13.71
N PRO A 746 19.54 32.88 15.04
CA PRO A 746 19.78 34.05 15.85
C PRO A 746 21.09 34.75 15.50
N PHE A 747 21.12 36.08 15.59
CA PHE A 747 22.29 36.89 15.22
C PHE A 747 23.53 36.61 16.06
N TYR A 748 23.38 36.03 17.26
CA TYR A 748 24.49 35.63 18.10
C TYR A 748 25.18 34.35 17.62
N ASP A 749 24.48 33.49 16.88
CA ASP A 749 25.04 32.29 16.25
C ASP A 749 25.45 32.53 14.78
N TYR A 750 25.02 33.66 14.20
CA TYR A 750 25.34 34.04 12.82
C TYR A 750 26.76 34.60 12.66
N GLN A 751 27.49 34.08 11.67
CA GLN A 751 28.82 34.57 11.30
C GLN A 751 28.75 35.66 10.22
N TRP A 752 28.96 36.92 10.63
CA TRP A 752 28.97 38.09 9.76
C TRP A 752 30.18 38.11 8.79
N GLY A 753 29.95 38.59 7.56
CA GLY A 753 31.00 38.78 6.55
C GLY A 753 31.51 37.50 5.89
N VAL A 754 30.91 36.35 6.18
CA VAL A 754 31.22 35.06 5.56
C VAL A 754 30.16 34.73 4.51
N VAL A 755 30.57 34.09 3.41
CA VAL A 755 29.64 33.57 2.40
C VAL A 755 28.88 32.40 3.00
N GLN A 756 27.56 32.53 3.02
CA GLN A 756 26.62 31.48 3.37
C GLN A 756 25.91 31.02 2.09
N SER A 757 25.55 29.74 2.05
CA SER A 757 24.84 29.14 0.93
C SER A 757 23.68 28.30 1.47
N MET A 758 22.49 28.54 0.95
CA MET A 758 21.31 27.69 1.16
C MET A 758 20.89 27.08 -0.18
N ASP A 759 20.48 25.82 -0.22
CA ASP A 759 19.88 25.25 -1.42
C ASP A 759 18.60 24.45 -1.16
N LEU A 760 17.76 24.36 -2.20
CA LEU A 760 16.65 23.42 -2.26
C LEU A 760 17.11 22.21 -3.10
N PHE A 761 17.78 21.26 -2.45
CA PHE A 761 18.35 20.04 -3.05
C PHE A 761 19.18 20.31 -4.31
N GLY A 762 20.03 21.34 -4.29
CA GLY A 762 20.88 21.72 -5.41
C GLY A 762 20.15 22.37 -6.61
N LEU A 763 18.81 22.32 -6.68
CA LEU A 763 18.02 22.92 -7.76
C LEU A 763 18.17 24.44 -7.74
N LEU A 764 17.79 25.07 -6.63
CA LEU A 764 17.87 26.51 -6.43
C LEU A 764 18.79 26.80 -5.26
N THR A 765 19.88 27.52 -5.50
CA THR A 765 20.87 27.91 -4.48
C THR A 765 20.86 29.41 -4.27
N MET A 766 20.75 29.83 -3.01
CA MET A 766 20.93 31.20 -2.55
C MET A 766 22.28 31.36 -1.86
N ASP A 767 23.17 32.12 -2.47
CA ASP A 767 24.45 32.51 -1.87
C ASP A 767 24.35 33.95 -1.36
N PHE A 768 24.71 34.20 -0.10
CA PHE A 768 24.63 35.53 0.47
C PHE A 768 25.75 35.82 1.48
N VAL A 769 26.08 37.10 1.62
CA VAL A 769 27.02 37.65 2.62
C VAL A 769 26.36 38.85 3.27
N ILE A 770 26.28 38.84 4.60
CA ILE A 770 25.76 39.98 5.36
C ILE A 770 26.84 40.47 6.31
N GLU A 771 27.14 41.77 6.26
CA GLU A 771 27.96 42.45 7.25
C GLU A 771 27.10 43.44 8.05
N ASN A 772 27.30 43.45 9.37
CA ASN A 772 26.62 44.37 10.27
C ASN A 772 27.42 45.67 10.42
N LEU A 773 26.94 46.75 9.81
CA LEU A 773 27.53 48.07 9.96
C LEU A 773 26.90 48.78 11.17
N TYR A 774 27.53 48.61 12.33
CA TYR A 774 27.00 49.11 13.61
C TYR A 774 26.82 50.63 13.62
N GLU A 775 27.85 51.38 13.20
CA GLU A 775 27.87 52.84 13.29
C GLU A 775 26.91 53.53 12.31
N SER A 776 26.76 52.98 11.10
CA SER A 776 25.88 53.53 10.07
C SER A 776 24.43 53.07 10.18
N ARG A 777 24.11 52.19 11.14
CA ARG A 777 22.79 51.55 11.29
C ARG A 777 22.30 50.88 10.00
N GLN A 778 23.20 50.20 9.30
CA GLN A 778 22.91 49.53 8.04
C GLN A 778 23.45 48.10 8.03
N PHE A 779 22.96 47.28 7.10
CA PHE A 779 23.55 46.01 6.72
C PHE A 779 24.17 46.15 5.33
N LEU A 780 25.34 45.56 5.13
CA LEU A 780 25.92 45.39 3.80
C LEU A 780 25.58 43.98 3.31
N VAL A 781 24.79 43.88 2.25
CA VAL A 781 24.27 42.61 1.74
C VAL A 781 24.77 42.35 0.32
N SER A 782 25.32 41.17 0.09
CA SER A 782 25.56 40.63 -1.26
C SER A 782 24.77 39.34 -1.39
N MET A 783 24.07 39.15 -2.50
CA MET A 783 23.16 38.01 -2.70
C MET A 783 23.13 37.59 -4.17
N ASN A 784 23.19 36.28 -4.41
CA ASN A 784 23.13 35.64 -5.71
C ASN A 784 22.15 34.45 -5.67
N LEU A 785 21.36 34.28 -6.73
CA LEU A 785 20.49 33.13 -6.92
C LEU A 785 20.94 32.32 -8.14
N THR A 786 21.08 31.02 -7.95
CA THR A 786 21.63 30.09 -8.93
C THR A 786 20.64 28.94 -9.14
N LEU A 787 20.23 28.68 -10.38
CA LEU A 787 19.38 27.56 -10.77
C LEU A 787 20.24 26.51 -11.51
N SER A 788 20.20 25.25 -11.08
CA SER A 788 20.90 24.13 -11.71
C SER A 788 19.99 22.92 -11.84
N TYR A 789 20.16 22.15 -12.92
CA TYR A 789 19.60 20.79 -13.03
C TYR A 789 20.71 19.73 -13.14
N GLU A 790 21.93 20.11 -12.79
CA GLU A 790 23.13 19.29 -12.91
C GLU A 790 23.92 19.36 -11.59
N SER A 791 24.21 18.19 -11.02
CA SER A 791 24.97 18.05 -9.77
C SER A 791 26.42 18.55 -9.86
N GLY A 792 27.05 18.41 -11.03
CA GLY A 792 28.44 18.85 -11.30
C GLY A 792 28.62 19.56 -12.65
N GLY A 793 27.53 19.95 -13.30
CA GLY A 793 27.49 20.55 -14.63
C GLY A 793 27.42 22.08 -14.63
N PRO A 794 27.19 22.70 -15.80
CA PRO A 794 26.98 24.13 -15.90
C PRO A 794 25.69 24.53 -15.19
N VAL A 795 25.73 25.70 -14.54
CA VAL A 795 24.56 26.36 -14.00
C VAL A 795 23.66 26.84 -15.14
N GLU A 796 22.35 26.62 -15.03
CA GLU A 796 21.36 27.05 -16.03
C GLU A 796 21.17 28.58 -15.98
N ALA A 797 21.01 29.13 -14.78
CA ALA A 797 20.93 30.58 -14.58
C ALA A 797 21.65 31.00 -13.29
N ALA A 798 22.46 32.05 -13.36
CA ALA A 798 23.08 32.70 -12.21
C ALA A 798 22.76 34.19 -12.24
N ASN A 799 22.07 34.67 -11.20
CA ASN A 799 21.59 36.04 -11.13
C ASN A 799 22.09 36.71 -9.86
N ILE A 800 23.03 37.64 -10.02
CA ILE A 800 23.50 38.49 -8.93
C ILE A 800 22.42 39.53 -8.64
N LEU A 801 21.75 39.40 -7.49
CA LEU A 801 20.71 40.35 -7.08
C LEU A 801 21.32 41.62 -6.52
N MET A 802 22.26 41.45 -5.59
CA MET A 802 22.89 42.54 -4.84
C MET A 802 24.39 42.32 -4.76
N ASP A 803 25.14 43.40 -4.96
CA ASP A 803 26.59 43.45 -4.78
C ASP A 803 26.90 44.60 -3.83
N LYS A 804 27.15 44.28 -2.56
CA LYS A 804 27.41 45.26 -1.50
C LYS A 804 26.30 46.32 -1.42
N ALA A 805 25.05 45.88 -1.40
CA ALA A 805 23.88 46.73 -1.20
C ALA A 805 23.77 47.18 0.26
N LEU A 806 23.33 48.41 0.49
CA LEU A 806 23.11 48.93 1.84
C LEU A 806 21.62 48.87 2.17
N LEU A 807 21.27 48.15 3.23
CA LEU A 807 19.92 48.07 3.78
C LEU A 807 19.88 48.76 5.14
N SER A 808 18.90 49.64 5.35
CA SER A 808 18.77 50.36 6.63
C SER A 808 18.19 49.45 7.71
N LYS A 809 18.71 49.54 8.94
CA LYS A 809 18.14 48.80 10.08
C LYS A 809 16.76 49.34 10.44
N LYS A 810 15.83 48.43 10.70
CA LYS A 810 14.48 48.77 11.17
C LYS A 810 14.55 49.48 12.52
N GLN A 811 13.75 50.53 12.70
CA GLN A 811 13.59 51.18 13.99
C GLN A 811 12.63 50.34 14.84
N CYS A 812 13.15 49.72 15.91
CA CYS A 812 12.37 48.86 16.79
C CYS A 812 11.62 49.67 17.85
N ASP A 813 10.35 49.34 18.05
CA ASP A 813 9.55 49.84 19.17
C ASP A 813 9.68 48.87 20.34
N TRP A 814 10.49 49.24 21.33
CA TRP A 814 10.74 48.43 22.52
C TRP A 814 9.71 48.65 23.63
N SER A 815 8.58 49.32 23.33
CA SER A 815 7.46 49.47 24.27
C SER A 815 6.48 48.30 24.13
N SER A 816 6.86 47.09 24.55
CA SER A 816 6.03 45.89 24.30
C SER A 816 5.27 45.37 25.53
N ASP A 817 4.00 45.03 25.26
CA ASP A 817 3.18 44.04 25.95
C ASP A 817 3.72 42.62 25.63
N PHE A 818 3.20 41.54 26.24
CA PHE A 818 3.62 40.17 25.88
C PHE A 818 3.40 39.88 24.39
N HIS A 819 4.24 39.00 23.78
CA HIS A 819 4.09 38.60 22.36
C HIS A 819 2.67 38.09 22.05
N ILE A 820 2.10 37.34 23.00
CA ILE A 820 0.69 36.95 22.99
C ILE A 820 -0.15 38.13 23.48
N SER A 821 -0.90 38.76 22.57
CA SER A 821 -1.81 39.86 22.91
C SER A 821 -2.84 39.43 23.97
N GLY A 822 -2.90 40.14 25.10
CA GLY A 822 -3.82 39.83 26.20
C GLY A 822 -3.43 38.58 27.02
N PHE A 823 -2.15 38.18 27.00
CA PHE A 823 -1.64 37.01 27.72
C PHE A 823 -2.05 36.98 29.20
N SER A 824 -2.45 35.80 29.69
CA SER A 824 -2.70 35.52 31.10
C SER A 824 -2.15 34.15 31.44
N LEU A 825 -1.14 34.10 32.33
CA LEU A 825 -0.55 32.84 32.80
C LEU A 825 -1.61 31.91 33.39
N ASN A 826 -2.57 32.44 34.14
CA ASN A 826 -3.65 31.64 34.73
C ASN A 826 -4.52 30.96 33.65
N ALA A 827 -4.88 31.68 32.59
CA ALA A 827 -5.63 31.10 31.48
C ALA A 827 -4.80 30.08 30.69
N TYR A 828 -3.50 30.37 30.50
CA TYR A 828 -2.55 29.49 29.82
C TYR A 828 -2.42 28.13 30.53
N LEU A 829 -2.29 28.13 31.86
CA LEU A 829 -2.16 26.91 32.67
C LEU A 829 -3.46 26.09 32.72
N LEU A 830 -4.60 26.76 32.89
CA LEU A 830 -5.90 26.09 32.93
C LEU A 830 -6.22 25.40 31.59
N ASN A 831 -5.89 26.02 30.46
CA ASN A 831 -6.09 25.43 29.13
C ASN A 831 -5.25 24.17 28.90
N ARG A 832 -4.18 23.96 29.69
CA ARG A 832 -3.30 22.78 29.63
C ARG A 832 -3.54 21.82 30.81
N ASN A 833 -4.69 21.92 31.46
CA ASN A 833 -5.08 21.12 32.63
C ASN A 833 -4.07 21.17 33.79
N HIS A 834 -3.31 22.28 33.91
CA HIS A 834 -2.37 22.49 34.99
C HIS A 834 -2.95 23.44 36.03
N GLY A 835 -2.78 23.13 37.32
CA GLY A 835 -3.21 24.00 38.39
C GLY A 835 -2.43 25.32 38.36
N PRO A 836 -3.07 26.49 38.52
CA PRO A 836 -2.40 27.78 38.44
C PRO A 836 -1.46 28.08 39.62
N THR A 837 -1.52 27.28 40.68
CA THR A 837 -0.64 27.35 41.86
C THR A 837 0.39 26.23 41.91
N ASP A 838 0.31 25.27 40.98
CA ASP A 838 1.21 24.13 40.97
C ASP A 838 2.57 24.55 40.39
N PRO A 839 3.70 24.00 40.87
CA PRO A 839 4.99 24.26 40.27
C PRO A 839 4.98 23.85 38.79
N LEU A 840 5.46 24.74 37.91
CA LEU A 840 5.60 24.40 36.49
C LEU A 840 6.49 23.17 36.34
N THR A 841 5.99 22.16 35.63
CA THR A 841 6.83 21.05 35.20
C THR A 841 7.86 21.55 34.18
N PRO A 842 9.06 20.93 34.09
CA PRO A 842 10.08 21.32 33.13
C PRO A 842 9.55 21.40 31.68
N ASN A 843 8.68 20.47 31.30
CA ASN A 843 8.12 20.40 29.95
C ASN A 843 7.14 21.53 29.67
N LEU A 844 6.29 21.88 30.65
CA LEU A 844 5.38 23.01 30.53
C LEU A 844 6.14 24.34 30.52
N LEU A 845 7.27 24.42 31.20
CA LEU A 845 8.18 25.57 31.13
C LEU A 845 8.78 25.73 29.74
N LEU A 846 9.24 24.65 29.09
CA LEU A 846 9.74 24.67 27.71
C LEU A 846 8.65 25.16 26.74
N GLN A 847 7.46 24.57 26.79
CA GLN A 847 6.33 25.03 25.97
C GLN A 847 5.98 26.50 26.22
N PHE A 848 5.99 26.93 27.49
CA PHE A 848 5.72 28.31 27.86
C PHE A 848 6.76 29.27 27.27
N MET A 849 8.05 28.93 27.36
CA MET A 849 9.14 29.75 26.82
C MET A 849 9.05 29.86 25.30
N GLU A 850 8.71 28.77 24.60
CA GLU A 850 8.49 28.77 23.15
C GLU A 850 7.26 29.60 22.76
N ASP A 851 6.10 29.34 23.36
CA ASP A 851 4.83 30.04 23.04
C ASP A 851 4.90 31.55 23.30
N THR A 852 5.69 31.97 24.30
CA THR A 852 5.89 33.39 24.63
C THR A 852 7.07 34.02 23.90
N ASN A 853 7.80 33.24 23.10
CA ASN A 853 9.04 33.63 22.43
C ASN A 853 10.10 34.18 23.41
N LEU A 854 10.15 33.62 24.62
CA LEU A 854 11.16 33.93 25.63
C LEU A 854 12.40 33.07 25.48
N ALA A 855 12.27 31.87 24.89
CA ALA A 855 13.34 30.91 24.72
C ALA A 855 14.65 31.50 24.17
N PRO A 856 14.66 32.32 23.09
CA PRO A 856 15.89 32.86 22.51
C PRO A 856 16.63 33.87 23.41
N PHE A 857 15.97 34.37 24.45
CA PHE A 857 16.50 35.41 25.35
C PHE A 857 17.03 34.84 26.68
N MET A 858 16.87 33.54 26.90
CA MET A 858 17.29 32.87 28.13
C MET A 858 18.72 32.37 28.00
N GLN A 859 19.51 32.51 29.06
CA GLN A 859 20.82 31.83 29.15
C GLN A 859 20.60 30.34 29.41
N GLU A 860 21.45 29.47 28.83
CA GLU A 860 21.40 28.01 29.04
C GLU A 860 21.43 27.64 30.54
N GLU A 861 22.18 28.39 31.35
CA GLU A 861 22.10 28.31 32.81
C GLU A 861 21.13 29.38 33.35
N MET A 862 19.95 28.93 33.79
CA MET A 862 19.03 29.77 34.54
C MET A 862 19.70 30.32 35.81
N CYS A 863 19.51 31.62 36.08
CA CYS A 863 20.05 32.26 37.28
C CYS A 863 19.61 31.52 38.56
N ASN A 864 20.55 30.86 39.24
CA ASN A 864 20.27 30.16 40.49
C ASN A 864 20.22 31.15 41.67
N LYS A 865 19.01 31.46 42.17
CA LYS A 865 18.81 32.31 43.35
C LYS A 865 19.49 31.81 44.63
N THR A 866 19.90 30.54 44.68
CA THR A 866 20.63 29.93 45.81
C THR A 866 22.13 29.81 45.56
N GLY A 867 22.61 30.23 44.38
CA GLY A 867 24.03 30.29 44.07
C GLY A 867 24.75 31.42 44.82
N ASP A 868 26.06 31.30 44.98
CA ASP A 868 26.89 32.16 45.84
C ASP A 868 26.78 33.66 45.54
N LEU A 869 26.40 34.03 44.31
CA LEU A 869 26.16 35.40 43.85
C LEU A 869 24.92 36.08 44.45
N TYR A 870 23.91 35.32 44.89
CA TYR A 870 22.59 35.84 45.32
C TYR A 870 22.32 35.65 46.83
N ASN A 871 23.35 35.33 47.60
CA ASN A 871 23.27 35.09 49.04
C ASN A 871 22.74 36.31 49.83
N ASN A 872 21.46 36.28 50.22
CA ASN A 872 20.76 37.04 51.28
C ASN A 872 20.86 38.58 51.31
N GLN A 873 21.59 39.22 50.40
CA GLN A 873 21.50 40.66 50.15
C GLN A 873 21.29 40.83 48.66
N SER A 874 20.17 41.46 48.29
CA SER A 874 19.63 41.51 46.93
C SER A 874 20.51 42.22 45.88
N TRP A 875 21.74 42.62 46.24
CA TRP A 875 22.72 43.31 45.40
C TRP A 875 24.15 43.04 45.88
N THR A 876 25.06 42.69 44.97
CA THR A 876 26.52 42.78 45.15
C THR A 876 27.03 44.01 44.38
N GLN A 877 27.72 44.92 45.05
CA GLN A 877 28.31 46.10 44.41
C GLN A 877 29.73 45.77 43.92
N GLU A 878 29.87 45.41 42.64
CA GLU A 878 31.19 45.12 42.04
C GLU A 878 31.94 46.35 41.52
N CYS A 879 31.37 47.56 41.64
CA CYS A 879 32.09 48.78 41.26
C CYS A 879 33.14 49.15 42.31
N PRO A 880 34.46 49.16 42.00
CA PRO A 880 35.45 49.70 42.91
C PRO A 880 35.23 51.21 43.05
N SER A 881 35.32 51.71 44.28
CA SER A 881 35.01 53.08 44.70
C SER A 881 36.02 54.16 44.24
N SER A 882 36.69 53.95 43.10
CA SER A 882 37.56 54.95 42.49
C SER A 882 37.60 54.81 40.96
N ILE A 883 36.71 55.52 40.27
CA ILE A 883 36.89 55.82 38.85
C ILE A 883 37.35 57.27 38.75
N THR A 884 38.67 57.47 38.65
CA THR A 884 39.24 58.72 38.13
C THR A 884 39.61 58.52 36.66
N SER A 885 38.94 59.31 35.80
CA SER A 885 39.27 59.67 34.41
C SER A 885 39.38 58.58 33.33
N TYR A 886 38.46 58.68 32.37
CA TYR A 886 38.54 58.41 30.92
C TYR A 886 39.49 57.32 30.40
N GLY A 887 38.88 56.22 30.00
CA GLY A 887 39.35 55.31 28.95
C GLY A 887 38.16 54.44 28.54
N CYS A 888 37.61 54.65 27.33
CA CYS A 888 36.59 53.77 26.77
C CYS A 888 37.17 52.35 26.68
N LEU A 889 36.51 51.40 27.33
CA LEU A 889 36.69 49.98 27.04
C LEU A 889 35.71 49.64 25.91
N ASP A 890 36.27 49.43 24.73
CA ASP A 890 35.66 48.61 23.68
C ASP A 890 35.48 47.19 24.22
N ASP A 891 34.24 46.69 24.20
CA ASP A 891 33.82 45.30 23.93
C ASP A 891 32.45 45.00 24.58
N GLY A 892 31.44 44.79 23.72
CA GLY A 892 30.16 44.12 24.03
C GLY A 892 28.98 45.02 24.46
N PRO A 893 27.81 44.94 23.80
CA PRO A 893 26.59 45.57 24.32
C PRO A 893 26.04 44.73 25.49
N PHE A 894 26.36 45.13 26.72
CA PHE A 894 25.68 44.63 27.91
C PHE A 894 24.24 45.16 27.96
N TYR A 895 23.27 44.31 27.60
CA TYR A 895 21.86 44.52 27.91
C TYR A 895 21.48 43.69 29.15
N TYR A 896 21.59 44.28 30.35
CA TYR A 896 20.88 43.78 31.52
C TYR A 896 19.59 44.59 31.72
N ARG A 897 18.45 43.99 31.37
CA ARG A 897 17.16 44.31 32.01
C ARG A 897 16.67 43.05 32.71
N SER A 898 16.77 43.07 34.03
CA SER A 898 16.15 42.06 34.90
C SER A 898 14.63 42.07 34.71
N LEU A 899 14.05 41.00 34.16
CA LEU A 899 12.62 40.73 34.30
C LEU A 899 12.36 40.32 35.77
N GLN A 900 11.75 41.22 36.54
CA GLN A 900 11.05 40.85 37.77
C GLN A 900 9.69 40.29 37.39
N LEU A 901 9.59 38.97 37.21
CA LEU A 901 8.31 38.27 37.37
C LEU A 901 8.02 38.22 38.87
N LEU A 902 7.13 39.11 39.34
CA LEU A 902 6.64 39.17 40.71
C LEU A 902 5.35 38.37 40.84
N GLY A 903 5.36 37.41 41.77
CA GLY A 903 4.25 37.08 42.68
C GLY A 903 3.03 36.40 42.10
#